data_AF-A0A564ZPA0-F1
#
_entry.id   AF-A0A564ZPA0-F1
#
_cell.length_a   1.000
_cell.length_b   1.000
_cell.length_c   1.000
_cell.angle_alpha   90.00
_cell.angle_beta   90.00
_cell.angle_gamma   90.00
#
_symmetry.space_group_name_H-M   'P 1'
#
loop_
_entity.id
_entity.type
_entity.pdbx_description
1 polymer ?
#
loop_
_entity_poly.entity_id
_entity_poly.type
_entity_poly.pdbx_seq_one_letter_code
_entity_poly.pdbx_strand_id
1 'polypeptide(L)'
;MDKDEIPNFENSELYKFYNKFNEECNINVDDLYCTIQNSHEEIGSSAKKLCNKFFCKLKKLLESDKDYFTKKDESHNINNRCTFLKFWFYDQVIKEKLTENDVENIINQWKKQKDIFLSEYECPCEFYEMKENEIKDIKNLYDYFVFYDVYKKFYIINNKIYNSSYCKYLKNAIDLYNRKVAQCKKNENSGSCKEFNNYIKRSINANYLLAFNGECKNEILNKSLYRSSEPLVTVDSSLLSLLEETEIENDNKLIKFYNLLNNEYDYYDNSSFCDTVRINHTPIRRDVYKNCSKLESILDNWEFILKYLGEKTEKDKYCEYLNYWLHAKIKGNNYRKRIVKSLYYTWNWINENKHGNSNSLCYHKNFIVSEEDFKNMKDLYEFMEYYDDIKKKLNDNDVRKKNKYCDYIKSRFSLYHAMKYEKDICGKFSMYIKELPSFKIKMENELKSLEEKCPGRNLTSVFKKETGSTVSTVSGKLEGSTKEERTEVKIYQKNIFKCEFKLEKLPSSIKYKELNNFNDLNKYCDDCKDILMLEMDYPGRSEFCAKIARNLRKLSTMSKKESIDNCEYITHWIYDELKNSFGTDKNYIHDIPFAYKLLDAGLRVNNALKRNNCNYSYNHNMSFHELKERKDLHDYFKDYQTIFNNIPTLKENVKNELCNKITDIAKLYEKHIWSCCEYFNEDNHYNENCSNYFKCKKEYNPYKLLDKLNCGDKENYKNIDNIYDKLNIDNIIKLFEEKAKKKPKIIEKVKVVQPITIERTEDIFEFDLFNISTLGILSLLGFLLICFIFYKFTPIGSYLHRRSLRKKQIKQILQEQHGMRPPVNTANPMNMGRQNRRVKIAYQPQ
;
A
#
# COMPACT_ATOMS: atom_id res chain seq x y z
N MET A 1 44.08 -4.63 -21.01
CA MET A 1 43.02 -3.64 -21.22
C MET A 1 43.52 -2.65 -22.27
N ASP A 2 42.73 -2.35 -23.31
CA ASP A 2 43.06 -1.24 -24.21
C ASP A 2 42.76 0.07 -23.48
N LYS A 3 43.78 0.90 -23.27
CA LYS A 3 43.69 2.09 -22.40
C LYS A 3 43.14 3.30 -23.17
N ASP A 4 43.27 3.27 -24.49
CA ASP A 4 42.92 4.38 -25.39
C ASP A 4 41.40 4.43 -25.66
N GLU A 5 40.68 3.36 -25.33
CA GLU A 5 39.23 3.25 -25.43
C GLU A 5 38.47 3.73 -24.16
N ILE A 6 39.16 4.20 -23.11
CA ILE A 6 38.54 4.67 -21.87
C ILE A 6 38.24 6.18 -21.96
N PRO A 7 36.95 6.62 -21.97
CA PRO A 7 36.62 8.03 -22.10
C PRO A 7 37.17 8.85 -20.94
N ASN A 8 37.83 9.98 -21.26
CA ASN A 8 38.48 10.89 -20.32
C ASN A 8 39.66 10.30 -19.53
N PHE A 9 40.21 9.14 -19.93
CA PHE A 9 41.42 8.60 -19.30
C PHE A 9 42.59 9.57 -19.38
N GLU A 10 42.69 10.33 -20.49
CA GLU A 10 43.74 11.34 -20.67
C GLU A 10 43.79 12.42 -19.57
N ASN A 11 42.66 12.64 -18.89
CA ASN A 11 42.54 13.64 -17.83
C ASN A 11 42.85 13.08 -16.42
N SER A 12 43.02 11.77 -16.28
CA SER A 12 43.24 11.09 -15.00
C SER A 12 44.63 11.35 -14.42
N GLU A 13 44.77 11.30 -13.10
CA GLU A 13 46.07 11.49 -12.44
C GLU A 13 47.02 10.33 -12.74
N LEU A 14 46.48 9.11 -12.80
CA LEU A 14 47.20 7.92 -13.22
C LEU A 14 47.73 8.07 -14.66
N TYR A 15 46.93 8.58 -15.60
CA TYR A 15 47.40 8.78 -16.98
C TYR A 15 48.54 9.80 -17.07
N LYS A 16 48.42 10.94 -16.37
CA LYS A 16 49.48 11.95 -16.30
C LYS A 16 50.76 11.39 -15.69
N PHE A 17 50.63 10.63 -14.59
CA PHE A 17 51.76 9.94 -13.96
C PHE A 17 52.41 8.94 -14.92
N TYR A 18 51.60 8.11 -15.58
CA TYR A 18 52.04 7.05 -16.48
C TYR A 18 52.80 7.61 -17.69
N ASN A 19 52.32 8.71 -18.28
CA ASN A 19 52.99 9.38 -19.39
C ASN A 19 54.32 10.02 -18.97
N LYS A 20 54.35 10.68 -17.80
CA LYS A 20 55.57 11.25 -17.24
C LYS A 20 56.66 10.19 -17.01
N PHE A 21 56.27 8.99 -16.57
CA PHE A 21 57.18 7.86 -16.44
C PHE A 21 57.63 7.27 -17.80
N ASN A 22 56.87 7.47 -18.87
CA ASN A 22 57.19 6.93 -20.19
C ASN A 22 58.10 7.80 -21.05
N GLU A 23 58.19 9.09 -20.76
CA GLU A 23 59.13 10.02 -21.40
C GLU A 23 60.56 9.44 -21.45
N GLU A 24 61.36 9.87 -22.42
CA GLU A 24 62.75 9.41 -22.52
C GLU A 24 63.62 9.98 -21.39
N CYS A 25 64.68 9.26 -21.07
CA CYS A 25 65.76 9.75 -20.22
C CYS A 25 66.99 9.91 -21.11
N ASN A 26 67.53 11.13 -21.20
CA ASN A 26 68.89 11.31 -21.70
C ASN A 26 69.84 10.69 -20.68
N ILE A 27 70.28 9.46 -20.95
CA ILE A 27 71.24 8.73 -20.14
C ILE A 27 72.63 9.18 -20.61
N ASN A 28 73.37 9.93 -19.79
CA ASN A 28 74.81 10.06 -20.00
C ASN A 28 75.46 8.70 -19.72
N VAL A 29 76.55 8.37 -20.41
CA VAL A 29 77.24 7.06 -20.29
C VAL A 29 77.69 6.77 -18.84
N ASP A 30 77.87 7.81 -18.03
CA ASP A 30 78.24 7.73 -16.60
C ASP A 30 77.05 7.50 -15.64
N ASP A 31 75.79 7.58 -16.13
CA ASP A 31 74.55 7.40 -15.35
C ASP A 31 73.94 6.00 -15.57
N LEU A 32 74.75 4.93 -15.67
CA LEU A 32 74.22 3.57 -15.66
C LEU A 32 73.74 3.22 -14.25
N TYR A 33 72.46 3.48 -13.97
CA TYR A 33 71.82 3.15 -12.70
C TYR A 33 71.83 1.64 -12.41
N CYS A 34 71.63 0.82 -13.43
CA CYS A 34 71.69 -0.63 -13.30
C CYS A 34 73.06 -1.14 -13.75
N THR A 35 74.02 -1.15 -12.82
CA THR A 35 75.34 -1.75 -13.02
C THR A 35 75.28 -3.27 -12.80
N ILE A 36 75.93 -3.99 -13.70
CA ILE A 36 76.14 -5.44 -13.61
C ILE A 36 77.18 -5.67 -12.51
N GLN A 37 76.86 -6.44 -11.46
CA GLN A 37 77.90 -7.17 -10.74
C GLN A 37 77.46 -8.55 -10.24
N ASN A 38 78.24 -9.54 -10.67
CA ASN A 38 78.68 -10.77 -9.99
C ASN A 38 77.61 -11.79 -9.52
N SER A 39 76.60 -12.07 -10.34
CA SER A 39 75.93 -13.37 -10.34
C SER A 39 76.08 -14.00 -11.73
N HIS A 40 76.17 -15.33 -11.80
CA HIS A 40 76.51 -16.09 -13.02
C HIS A 40 75.50 -16.02 -14.18
N GLU A 41 74.54 -15.09 -14.15
CA GLU A 41 73.51 -14.92 -15.19
C GLU A 41 73.42 -13.44 -15.60
N GLU A 42 73.62 -13.19 -16.90
CA GLU A 42 73.52 -11.84 -17.48
C GLU A 42 72.06 -11.37 -17.49
N ILE A 43 71.81 -10.14 -17.01
CA ILE A 43 70.52 -9.46 -17.14
C ILE A 43 70.24 -9.24 -18.63
N GLY A 44 69.07 -9.67 -19.11
CA GLY A 44 68.68 -9.48 -20.51
C GLY A 44 68.70 -8.00 -20.93
N SER A 45 68.98 -7.74 -22.21
CA SER A 45 69.08 -6.37 -22.74
C SER A 45 67.81 -5.52 -22.51
N SER A 46 66.64 -6.13 -22.62
CA SER A 46 65.34 -5.48 -22.32
C SER A 46 65.17 -5.16 -20.83
N ALA A 47 65.58 -6.07 -19.95
CA ALA A 47 65.52 -5.88 -18.50
C ALA A 47 66.45 -4.74 -18.06
N LYS A 48 67.67 -4.67 -18.61
CA LYS A 48 68.61 -3.57 -18.37
C LYS A 48 68.04 -2.22 -18.82
N LYS A 49 67.38 -2.18 -19.98
CA LYS A 49 66.72 -0.97 -20.49
C LYS A 49 65.60 -0.50 -19.57
N LEU A 50 64.71 -1.41 -19.14
CA LEU A 50 63.62 -1.08 -18.21
C LEU A 50 64.16 -0.60 -16.86
N CYS A 51 65.16 -1.30 -16.33
CA CYS A 51 65.81 -0.96 -15.07
C CYS A 51 66.38 0.47 -15.09
N ASN A 52 67.17 0.81 -16.11
CA ASN A 52 67.72 2.16 -16.25
C ASN A 52 66.62 3.22 -16.38
N LYS A 53 65.54 2.92 -17.13
CA LYS A 53 64.39 3.83 -17.26
C LYS A 53 63.69 4.07 -15.92
N PHE A 54 63.45 3.00 -15.16
CA PHE A 54 62.80 3.05 -13.85
C PHE A 54 63.55 3.93 -12.86
N PHE A 55 64.85 3.70 -12.65
CA PHE A 55 65.65 4.50 -11.72
C PHE A 55 65.83 5.95 -12.17
N CYS A 56 66.09 6.17 -13.46
CA CYS A 56 66.25 7.53 -13.99
C CYS A 56 64.99 8.38 -13.78
N LYS A 57 63.81 7.83 -14.08
CA LYS A 57 62.55 8.57 -13.92
C LYS A 57 62.18 8.80 -12.47
N LEU A 58 62.44 7.82 -11.62
CA LEU A 58 62.24 7.98 -10.19
C LEU A 58 63.12 9.11 -9.63
N LYS A 59 64.40 9.15 -10.00
CA LYS A 59 65.33 10.23 -9.59
C LYS A 59 64.81 11.61 -9.97
N LYS A 60 64.49 11.81 -11.25
CA LYS A 60 64.00 13.10 -11.76
C LYS A 60 62.72 13.56 -11.08
N LEU A 61 61.82 12.62 -10.74
CA LEU A 61 60.60 12.95 -10.02
C LEU A 61 60.89 13.43 -8.61
N LEU A 62 61.76 12.73 -7.89
CA LEU A 62 62.14 13.06 -6.52
C LEU A 62 63.03 14.31 -6.43
N GLU A 63 63.82 14.61 -7.45
CA GLU A 63 64.53 15.90 -7.60
C GLU A 63 63.53 17.07 -7.73
N SER A 64 62.41 16.87 -8.43
CA SER A 64 61.40 17.92 -8.61
C SER A 64 60.51 18.14 -7.39
N ASP A 65 60.27 17.09 -6.59
CA ASP A 65 59.46 17.12 -5.36
C ASP A 65 59.97 16.01 -4.42
N LYS A 66 60.73 16.39 -3.39
CA LYS A 66 61.40 15.43 -2.48
C LYS A 66 60.41 14.55 -1.72
N ASP A 67 59.23 15.10 -1.42
CA ASP A 67 58.17 14.42 -0.67
C ASP A 67 57.12 13.83 -1.62
N TYR A 68 57.44 13.66 -2.91
CA TYR A 68 56.47 13.26 -3.91
C TYR A 68 55.76 11.95 -3.56
N PHE A 69 56.38 10.99 -2.87
CA PHE A 69 55.69 9.76 -2.46
C PHE A 69 55.21 9.75 -1.00
N THR A 70 55.51 10.77 -0.20
CA THR A 70 55.17 10.86 1.24
C THR A 70 54.17 11.96 1.57
N LYS A 71 53.98 12.94 0.69
CA LYS A 71 53.02 14.04 0.84
C LYS A 71 51.58 13.51 0.91
N LYS A 72 50.86 13.88 1.97
CA LYS A 72 49.43 13.61 2.11
C LYS A 72 48.64 14.61 1.27
N ASP A 73 47.98 14.13 0.22
CA ASP A 73 47.00 14.93 -0.52
C ASP A 73 45.74 15.18 0.34
N GLU A 74 44.88 16.13 -0.03
CA GLU A 74 43.68 16.56 0.74
C GLU A 74 42.74 15.40 1.15
N SER A 75 42.87 14.23 0.53
CA SER A 75 42.15 12.98 0.83
C SER A 75 42.85 12.00 1.79
N HIS A 76 43.99 12.38 2.40
CA HIS A 76 44.73 11.59 3.39
C HIS A 76 45.26 10.21 2.92
N ASN A 77 45.61 10.02 1.63
CA ASN A 77 46.07 8.71 1.15
C ASN A 77 47.44 8.75 0.41
N ILE A 78 48.52 8.53 1.16
CA ILE A 78 49.92 8.41 0.67
C ILE A 78 50.07 7.26 -0.37
N ASN A 79 49.17 6.25 -0.36
CA ASN A 79 49.33 5.00 -1.11
C ASN A 79 49.06 5.07 -2.62
N ASN A 80 48.40 6.12 -3.13
CA ASN A 80 48.00 6.16 -4.54
C ASN A 80 49.20 6.29 -5.49
N ARG A 81 50.25 7.02 -5.11
CA ARG A 81 51.44 7.24 -5.96
C ARG A 81 52.32 5.99 -6.07
N CYS A 82 52.51 5.24 -4.98
CA CYS A 82 53.16 3.92 -5.05
C CYS A 82 52.33 2.92 -5.87
N THR A 83 51.01 2.98 -5.75
CA THR A 83 50.09 2.18 -6.57
C THR A 83 50.26 2.47 -8.06
N PHE A 84 50.38 3.75 -8.45
CA PHE A 84 50.61 4.16 -9.84
C PHE A 84 51.98 3.72 -10.36
N LEU A 85 53.03 3.85 -9.54
CA LEU A 85 54.38 3.38 -9.87
C LEU A 85 54.42 1.88 -10.14
N LYS A 86 53.78 1.10 -9.27
CA LYS A 86 53.68 -0.36 -9.38
C LYS A 86 52.85 -0.78 -10.59
N PHE A 87 51.72 -0.11 -10.82
CA PHE A 87 50.92 -0.31 -12.02
C PHE A 87 51.76 -0.11 -13.28
N TRP A 88 52.53 0.99 -13.38
CA TRP A 88 53.41 1.24 -14.51
C TRP A 88 54.48 0.17 -14.65
N PHE A 89 55.19 -0.16 -13.56
CA PHE A 89 56.29 -1.13 -13.57
C PHE A 89 55.83 -2.51 -14.07
N TYR A 90 54.77 -3.07 -13.50
CA TYR A 90 54.27 -4.39 -13.93
C TYR A 90 53.68 -4.37 -15.34
N ASP A 91 53.14 -3.23 -15.80
CA ASP A 91 52.73 -3.08 -17.20
C ASP A 91 53.92 -3.19 -18.15
N GLN A 92 55.05 -2.56 -17.81
CA GLN A 92 56.28 -2.64 -18.61
C GLN A 92 56.89 -4.04 -18.58
N VAL A 93 56.91 -4.70 -17.42
CA VAL A 93 57.38 -6.10 -17.29
C VAL A 93 56.62 -7.02 -18.25
N ILE A 94 55.29 -6.91 -18.30
CA ILE A 94 54.43 -7.71 -19.18
C ILE A 94 54.65 -7.31 -20.65
N LYS A 95 54.73 -6.01 -20.96
CA LYS A 95 54.89 -5.49 -22.32
C LYS A 95 56.21 -5.92 -22.97
N GLU A 96 57.30 -5.85 -22.20
CA GLU A 96 58.65 -6.20 -22.65
C GLU A 96 58.95 -7.71 -22.55
N LYS A 97 57.97 -8.51 -22.06
CA LYS A 97 58.06 -9.98 -21.91
C LYS A 97 59.27 -10.43 -21.09
N LEU A 98 59.53 -9.75 -19.97
CA LEU A 98 60.66 -10.06 -19.10
C LEU A 98 60.46 -11.41 -18.39
N THR A 99 61.54 -12.17 -18.22
CA THR A 99 61.52 -13.46 -17.51
C THR A 99 61.44 -13.27 -16.00
N GLU A 100 61.13 -14.33 -15.26
CA GLU A 100 61.14 -14.29 -13.77
C GLU A 100 62.51 -13.85 -13.24
N ASN A 101 63.60 -14.32 -13.85
CA ASN A 101 64.96 -13.95 -13.49
C ASN A 101 65.26 -12.47 -13.77
N ASP A 102 64.76 -11.94 -14.90
CA ASP A 102 64.90 -10.52 -15.23
C ASP A 102 64.22 -9.63 -14.17
N VAL A 103 63.01 -9.99 -13.76
CA VAL A 103 62.25 -9.25 -12.74
C VAL A 103 62.92 -9.35 -11.37
N GLU A 104 63.37 -10.54 -10.98
CA GLU A 104 64.11 -10.77 -9.75
C GLU A 104 65.37 -9.90 -9.69
N ASN A 105 66.14 -9.86 -10.78
CA ASN A 105 67.33 -9.01 -10.87
C ASN A 105 67.01 -7.53 -10.69
N ILE A 106 65.95 -7.02 -11.33
CA ILE A 106 65.53 -5.61 -11.18
C ILE A 106 65.10 -5.31 -9.74
N ILE A 107 64.32 -6.19 -9.11
CA ILE A 107 63.85 -6.01 -7.72
C ILE A 107 65.02 -6.10 -6.74
N ASN A 108 65.99 -6.98 -6.96
CA ASN A 108 67.19 -7.08 -6.14
C ASN A 108 68.06 -5.83 -6.26
N GLN A 109 68.19 -5.26 -7.46
CA GLN A 109 68.82 -3.96 -7.65
C GLN A 109 68.07 -2.84 -6.91
N TRP A 110 66.72 -2.82 -6.98
CA TRP A 110 65.91 -1.91 -6.19
C TRP A 110 66.20 -2.00 -4.69
N LYS A 111 66.18 -3.22 -4.12
CA LYS A 111 66.45 -3.42 -2.69
C LYS A 111 67.85 -2.95 -2.27
N LYS A 112 68.88 -3.19 -3.10
CA LYS A 112 70.26 -2.78 -2.81
C LYS A 112 70.47 -1.28 -2.94
N GLN A 113 69.89 -0.69 -3.99
CA GLN A 113 70.20 0.68 -4.36
C GLN A 113 69.21 1.69 -3.81
N LYS A 114 67.96 1.34 -3.45
CA LYS A 114 66.98 2.33 -3.00
C LYS A 114 67.48 3.18 -1.84
N ASP A 115 68.15 2.60 -0.85
CA ASP A 115 68.61 3.34 0.33
C ASP A 115 69.89 4.16 0.05
N ILE A 116 70.70 3.74 -0.94
CA ILE A 116 71.93 4.42 -1.36
C ILE A 116 71.60 5.57 -2.32
N PHE A 117 70.71 5.30 -3.27
CA PHE A 117 70.31 6.19 -4.36
C PHE A 117 69.29 7.24 -3.89
N LEU A 118 68.49 6.89 -2.88
CA LEU A 118 67.44 7.75 -2.31
C LEU A 118 67.77 8.19 -0.89
N SER A 119 69.03 8.20 -0.45
CA SER A 119 69.40 8.59 0.92
C SER A 119 68.93 10.01 1.30
N GLU A 120 68.69 10.89 0.30
CA GLU A 120 68.16 12.24 0.46
C GLU A 120 66.65 12.37 0.14
N TYR A 121 65.97 11.28 -0.25
CA TYR A 121 64.58 11.26 -0.74
C TYR A 121 63.76 10.14 -0.09
N GLU A 122 62.57 10.43 0.43
CA GLU A 122 61.73 9.40 1.05
C GLU A 122 60.82 8.71 0.02
N CYS A 123 61.16 7.48 -0.40
CA CYS A 123 60.27 6.64 -1.23
C CYS A 123 59.78 5.40 -0.45
N PRO A 124 58.51 5.35 -0.01
CA PRO A 124 57.95 4.24 0.77
C PRO A 124 57.51 3.03 -0.09
N CYS A 125 57.84 2.99 -1.38
CA CYS A 125 57.37 1.96 -2.29
C CYS A 125 58.26 0.71 -2.24
N GLU A 126 57.74 -0.41 -1.73
CA GLU A 126 58.44 -1.69 -1.64
C GLU A 126 58.05 -2.63 -2.78
N PHE A 127 59.00 -3.30 -3.42
CA PHE A 127 58.72 -4.29 -4.47
C PHE A 127 59.02 -5.71 -3.98
N TYR A 128 58.19 -6.67 -4.40
CA TYR A 128 58.28 -8.07 -3.98
C TYR A 128 58.47 -8.98 -5.18
N GLU A 129 59.32 -9.99 -5.03
CA GLU A 129 59.53 -11.04 -6.02
C GLU A 129 58.24 -11.83 -6.25
N MET A 130 57.87 -11.98 -7.52
CA MET A 130 56.65 -12.64 -7.97
C MET A 130 56.92 -13.39 -9.27
N LYS A 131 56.24 -14.53 -9.44
CA LYS A 131 56.25 -15.29 -10.69
C LYS A 131 55.50 -14.56 -11.80
N GLU A 132 55.75 -14.92 -13.06
CA GLU A 132 55.14 -14.24 -14.22
C GLU A 132 53.60 -14.27 -14.16
N ASN A 133 53.03 -15.41 -13.75
CA ASN A 133 51.59 -15.57 -13.57
C ASN A 133 51.04 -14.76 -12.39
N GLU A 134 51.81 -14.62 -11.31
CA GLU A 134 51.42 -13.80 -10.16
C GLU A 134 51.42 -12.31 -10.50
N ILE A 135 52.38 -11.86 -11.31
CA ILE A 135 52.44 -10.48 -11.82
C ILE A 135 51.22 -10.19 -12.69
N LYS A 136 50.83 -11.11 -13.57
CA LYS A 136 49.61 -10.99 -14.40
C LYS A 136 48.34 -10.89 -13.55
N ASP A 137 48.21 -11.74 -12.53
CA ASP A 137 47.08 -11.69 -11.58
C ASP A 137 47.04 -10.36 -10.82
N ILE A 138 48.17 -9.96 -10.25
CA ILE A 138 48.27 -8.71 -9.48
C ILE A 138 48.00 -7.49 -10.37
N LYS A 139 48.49 -7.50 -11.62
CA LYS A 139 48.20 -6.45 -12.59
C LYS A 139 46.71 -6.33 -12.87
N ASN A 140 45.99 -7.45 -12.93
CA ASN A 140 44.54 -7.40 -13.14
C ASN A 140 43.82 -6.58 -12.06
N LEU A 141 44.26 -6.71 -10.80
CA LEU A 141 43.77 -5.91 -9.69
C LEU A 141 44.24 -4.45 -9.75
N TYR A 142 45.44 -4.20 -10.26
CA TYR A 142 45.92 -2.83 -10.43
C TYR A 142 45.17 -2.04 -11.51
N ASP A 143 44.71 -2.69 -12.57
CA ASP A 143 43.89 -2.04 -13.60
C ASP A 143 42.53 -1.56 -13.03
N TYR A 144 42.03 -2.12 -11.92
CA TYR A 144 40.87 -1.55 -11.22
C TYR A 144 41.12 -0.11 -10.77
N PHE A 145 42.36 0.24 -10.40
CA PHE A 145 42.69 1.62 -10.04
C PHE A 145 42.55 2.58 -11.22
N VAL A 146 42.70 2.12 -12.46
CA VAL A 146 42.41 2.93 -13.66
C VAL A 146 40.94 3.33 -13.66
N PHE A 147 40.03 2.37 -13.42
CA PHE A 147 38.59 2.66 -13.32
C PHE A 147 38.28 3.58 -12.14
N TYR A 148 38.87 3.33 -10.98
CA TYR A 148 38.67 4.14 -9.79
C TYR A 148 39.16 5.59 -9.96
N ASP A 149 40.33 5.78 -10.57
CA ASP A 149 40.95 7.10 -10.80
C ASP A 149 40.24 7.91 -11.90
N VAL A 150 39.78 7.27 -12.97
CA VAL A 150 39.04 7.95 -14.05
C VAL A 150 37.65 8.37 -13.60
N TYR A 151 36.97 7.52 -12.82
CA TYR A 151 35.56 7.71 -12.50
C TYR A 151 35.31 8.29 -11.11
N LYS A 152 36.36 8.74 -10.38
CA LYS A 152 36.36 9.30 -9.00
C LYS A 152 34.96 9.37 -8.36
N LYS A 153 34.65 8.38 -7.51
CA LYS A 153 33.35 8.05 -6.85
C LYS A 153 32.28 7.42 -7.76
N PHE A 154 32.08 6.11 -7.56
CA PHE A 154 30.94 5.19 -7.80
C PHE A 154 29.98 5.37 -9.01
N TYR A 155 29.57 6.58 -9.40
CA TYR A 155 28.35 6.79 -10.18
C TYR A 155 28.49 6.59 -11.70
N ILE A 156 29.70 6.44 -12.24
CA ILE A 156 29.90 6.18 -13.68
C ILE A 156 30.04 4.67 -13.97
N ILE A 157 30.34 3.88 -12.94
CA ILE A 157 30.72 2.46 -13.07
C ILE A 157 29.50 1.59 -13.43
N ASN A 158 28.29 1.89 -12.96
CA ASN A 158 27.14 1.03 -13.29
C ASN A 158 26.67 1.21 -14.74
N ASN A 159 26.12 2.36 -15.14
CA ASN A 159 25.47 2.45 -16.46
C ASN A 159 26.41 2.39 -17.70
N LYS A 160 27.65 2.91 -17.61
CA LYS A 160 28.60 2.84 -18.73
C LYS A 160 29.33 1.51 -18.80
N ILE A 161 29.63 0.88 -17.66
CA ILE A 161 30.40 -0.38 -17.68
C ILE A 161 29.52 -1.57 -18.03
N TYR A 162 28.25 -1.63 -17.57
CA TYR A 162 27.32 -2.72 -17.96
C TYR A 162 27.18 -2.88 -19.48
N ASN A 163 27.31 -1.78 -20.22
CA ASN A 163 27.22 -1.72 -21.68
C ASN A 163 28.58 -1.72 -22.41
N SER A 164 29.69 -1.93 -21.72
CA SER A 164 31.04 -1.93 -22.30
C SER A 164 31.75 -3.28 -22.22
N SER A 165 32.77 -3.48 -23.07
CA SER A 165 33.69 -4.62 -23.03
C SER A 165 34.39 -4.78 -21.67
N TYR A 166 34.46 -3.71 -20.87
CA TYR A 166 35.11 -3.67 -19.56
C TYR A 166 34.30 -4.34 -18.42
N CYS A 167 33.02 -4.66 -18.63
CA CYS A 167 32.22 -5.34 -17.61
C CYS A 167 32.81 -6.68 -17.17
N LYS A 168 33.25 -7.50 -18.14
CA LYS A 168 33.92 -8.78 -17.88
C LYS A 168 35.23 -8.60 -17.13
N TYR A 169 35.95 -7.53 -17.48
CA TYR A 169 37.22 -7.18 -16.85
C TYR A 169 37.03 -6.89 -15.34
N LEU A 170 36.02 -6.09 -15.00
CA LEU A 170 35.71 -5.74 -13.62
C LEU A 170 35.22 -6.95 -12.81
N LYS A 171 34.39 -7.83 -13.40
CA LYS A 171 33.98 -9.09 -12.75
C LYS A 171 35.18 -9.99 -12.42
N ASN A 172 36.09 -10.17 -13.38
CA ASN A 172 37.31 -10.94 -13.17
C ASN A 172 38.18 -10.35 -12.05
N ALA A 173 38.25 -9.01 -11.95
CA ALA A 173 38.96 -8.34 -10.87
C ALA A 173 38.30 -8.57 -9.49
N ILE A 174 36.97 -8.54 -9.41
CA ILE A 174 36.21 -8.86 -8.18
C ILE A 174 36.46 -10.29 -7.72
N ASP A 175 36.34 -11.25 -8.64
CA ASP A 175 36.58 -12.67 -8.35
C ASP A 175 38.02 -12.91 -7.91
N LEU A 176 38.98 -12.27 -8.58
CA LEU A 176 40.39 -12.35 -8.20
C LEU A 176 40.65 -11.70 -6.83
N TYR A 177 40.03 -10.56 -6.54
CA TYR A 177 40.16 -9.89 -5.25
C TYR A 177 39.65 -10.81 -4.13
N ASN A 178 38.47 -11.39 -4.27
CA ASN A 178 37.90 -12.33 -3.30
C ASN A 178 38.77 -13.58 -3.12
N ARG A 179 39.30 -14.13 -4.22
CA ARG A 179 40.24 -15.26 -4.17
C ARG A 179 41.51 -14.89 -3.40
N LYS A 180 42.11 -13.72 -3.67
CA LYS A 180 43.32 -13.25 -2.96
C LYS A 180 43.04 -12.95 -1.49
N VAL A 181 41.88 -12.40 -1.13
CA VAL A 181 41.46 -12.26 0.29
C VAL A 181 41.45 -13.61 1.00
N ALA A 182 40.99 -14.68 0.36
CA ALA A 182 40.96 -16.01 0.95
C ALA A 182 42.35 -16.68 0.97
N GLN A 183 43.12 -16.58 -0.13
CA GLN A 183 44.44 -17.20 -0.27
C GLN A 183 45.47 -16.56 0.65
N CYS A 184 45.51 -15.23 0.70
CA CYS A 184 46.51 -14.48 1.47
C CYS A 184 46.23 -14.44 2.98
N LYS A 185 45.11 -15.01 3.44
CA LYS A 185 44.92 -15.37 4.86
C LYS A 185 45.69 -16.62 5.27
N LYS A 186 46.03 -17.50 4.31
CA LYS A 186 46.69 -18.79 4.58
C LYS A 186 48.19 -18.77 4.35
N ASN A 187 48.66 -17.94 3.41
CA ASN A 187 50.08 -17.80 3.09
C ASN A 187 50.44 -16.32 2.88
N GLU A 188 50.71 -15.63 3.99
CA GLU A 188 50.99 -14.18 4.00
C GLU A 188 52.35 -13.81 3.40
N ASN A 189 53.29 -14.76 3.30
CA ASN A 189 54.70 -14.47 3.02
C ASN A 189 55.08 -14.48 1.53
N SER A 190 54.21 -14.99 0.63
CA SER A 190 54.45 -14.91 -0.82
C SER A 190 54.48 -13.46 -1.29
N GLY A 191 55.31 -13.15 -2.30
CA GLY A 191 55.40 -11.78 -2.83
C GLY A 191 54.07 -11.25 -3.35
N SER A 192 53.28 -12.11 -4.00
CA SER A 192 51.91 -11.78 -4.44
C SER A 192 50.99 -11.38 -3.28
N CYS A 193 51.08 -12.08 -2.13
CA CYS A 193 50.26 -11.74 -0.97
C CYS A 193 50.77 -10.53 -0.19
N LYS A 194 52.09 -10.30 -0.13
CA LYS A 194 52.67 -9.07 0.40
C LYS A 194 52.21 -7.86 -0.40
N GLU A 195 52.25 -7.96 -1.73
CA GLU A 195 51.77 -6.91 -2.62
C GLU A 195 50.27 -6.64 -2.43
N PHE A 196 49.47 -7.71 -2.39
CA PHE A 196 48.03 -7.60 -2.18
C PHE A 196 47.67 -6.95 -0.84
N ASN A 197 48.26 -7.42 0.27
CA ASN A 197 47.91 -6.96 1.61
C ASN A 197 48.43 -5.55 1.92
N ASN A 198 49.61 -5.19 1.42
CA ASN A 198 50.24 -3.91 1.76
C ASN A 198 49.78 -2.76 0.85
N TYR A 199 49.51 -3.03 -0.43
CA TYR A 199 49.17 -1.99 -1.39
C TYR A 199 47.73 -2.09 -1.89
N ILE A 200 47.33 -3.24 -2.44
CA ILE A 200 46.05 -3.36 -3.14
C ILE A 200 44.87 -3.30 -2.17
N LYS A 201 44.85 -4.15 -1.14
CA LYS A 201 43.76 -4.26 -0.17
C LYS A 201 43.55 -2.98 0.64
N ARG A 202 44.62 -2.22 0.88
CA ARG A 202 44.56 -0.93 1.62
C ARG A 202 44.12 0.22 0.74
N SER A 203 44.45 0.18 -0.55
CA SER A 203 44.13 1.26 -1.48
C SER A 203 42.78 1.06 -2.18
N ILE A 204 42.30 -0.18 -2.32
CA ILE A 204 40.96 -0.51 -2.80
C ILE A 204 39.98 -0.48 -1.64
N ASN A 205 38.93 0.34 -1.77
CA ASN A 205 37.76 0.23 -0.90
C ASN A 205 36.93 -0.99 -1.31
N ALA A 206 36.98 -2.04 -0.48
CA ALA A 206 36.30 -3.30 -0.74
C ALA A 206 34.77 -3.15 -0.85
N ASN A 207 34.15 -2.23 -0.11
CA ASN A 207 32.71 -2.01 -0.18
C ASN A 207 32.29 -1.49 -1.55
N TYR A 208 33.10 -0.63 -2.18
CA TYR A 208 32.83 -0.13 -3.53
C TYR A 208 33.11 -1.17 -4.61
N LEU A 209 34.23 -1.89 -4.52
CA LEU A 209 34.57 -2.94 -5.48
C LEU A 209 33.51 -4.06 -5.47
N LEU A 210 33.03 -4.45 -4.30
CA LEU A 210 32.07 -5.55 -4.11
C LEU A 210 30.59 -5.14 -4.32
N ALA A 211 30.29 -3.85 -4.45
CA ALA A 211 28.92 -3.37 -4.71
C ALA A 211 28.50 -3.47 -6.19
N PHE A 212 29.43 -3.79 -7.10
CA PHE A 212 29.13 -4.05 -8.50
C PHE A 212 28.33 -5.36 -8.66
N ASN A 213 27.01 -5.24 -8.84
CA ASN A 213 26.06 -6.36 -8.78
C ASN A 213 25.20 -6.56 -10.04
N GLY A 214 25.40 -5.78 -11.11
CA GLY A 214 24.58 -5.89 -12.32
C GLY A 214 25.13 -6.84 -13.37
N GLU A 215 24.26 -7.15 -14.33
CA GLU A 215 24.52 -8.11 -15.40
C GLU A 215 25.26 -7.42 -16.55
N CYS A 216 26.35 -8.03 -17.04
CA CYS A 216 26.95 -7.59 -18.28
C CYS A 216 25.97 -7.91 -19.42
N LYS A 217 25.86 -7.04 -20.42
CA LYS A 217 25.03 -7.30 -21.61
C LYS A 217 25.30 -8.73 -22.14
N ASN A 218 24.24 -9.56 -22.17
CA ASN A 218 24.19 -10.97 -22.64
C ASN A 218 24.46 -12.13 -21.63
N GLU A 219 24.42 -11.92 -20.31
CA GLU A 219 24.46 -13.03 -19.33
C GLU A 219 23.06 -13.47 -18.85
N ILE A 220 22.82 -14.78 -18.73
CA ILE A 220 21.58 -15.38 -18.21
C ILE A 220 21.67 -15.55 -16.68
N LEU A 221 20.57 -15.18 -16.02
CA LEU A 221 20.35 -15.00 -14.58
C LEU A 221 20.79 -16.17 -13.67
N ASN A 222 21.52 -15.87 -12.59
CA ASN A 222 21.41 -16.59 -11.31
C ASN A 222 21.55 -15.58 -10.16
N LYS A 223 20.41 -15.00 -9.75
CA LYS A 223 20.32 -14.04 -8.64
C LYS A 223 20.38 -14.73 -7.28
N SER A 224 21.42 -14.45 -6.50
CA SER A 224 21.33 -14.47 -5.05
C SER A 224 22.29 -13.48 -4.40
N LEU A 225 21.75 -12.37 -3.87
CA LEU A 225 22.17 -11.70 -2.63
C LEU A 225 21.16 -10.57 -2.30
N TYR A 226 20.55 -10.66 -1.12
CA TYR A 226 19.59 -9.77 -0.45
C TYR A 226 18.96 -8.61 -1.25
N ARG A 227 18.10 -8.90 -2.24
CA ARG A 227 17.01 -7.96 -2.57
C ARG A 227 16.04 -7.98 -1.38
N SER A 228 15.73 -6.82 -0.81
CA SER A 228 14.65 -6.77 0.16
C SER A 228 13.37 -7.24 -0.54
N SER A 229 12.57 -8.09 0.10
CA SER A 229 11.32 -8.63 -0.46
C SER A 229 10.21 -7.56 -0.58
N GLU A 230 10.58 -6.27 -0.63
CA GLU A 230 9.65 -5.16 -0.70
C GLU A 230 9.17 -4.94 -2.14
N PRO A 231 7.90 -4.53 -2.31
CA PRO A 231 7.42 -4.07 -3.61
C PRO A 231 8.24 -2.88 -4.13
N LEU A 232 8.52 -2.91 -5.43
CA LEU A 232 9.07 -1.76 -6.15
C LEU A 232 8.04 -0.63 -6.15
N VAL A 233 8.50 0.61 -6.07
CA VAL A 233 7.60 1.77 -6.16
C VAL A 233 7.38 2.09 -7.62
N THR A 234 6.16 1.93 -8.09
CA THR A 234 5.75 2.27 -9.45
C THR A 234 4.72 3.40 -9.43
N VAL A 235 4.45 3.98 -10.59
CA VAL A 235 3.23 4.76 -10.80
C VAL A 235 2.00 3.88 -10.58
N ASP A 236 0.83 4.51 -10.43
CA ASP A 236 -0.45 3.79 -10.39
C ASP A 236 -0.53 2.69 -11.45
N SER A 237 -1.00 1.50 -11.05
CA SER A 237 -1.07 0.33 -11.91
C SER A 237 -1.94 0.52 -13.16
N SER A 238 -3.01 1.31 -13.06
CA SER A 238 -3.88 1.59 -14.21
C SER A 238 -3.16 2.46 -15.22
N LEU A 239 -2.44 3.48 -14.74
CA LEU A 239 -1.56 4.30 -15.57
C LEU A 239 -0.42 3.47 -16.18
N LEU A 240 0.24 2.65 -15.39
CA LEU A 240 1.35 1.81 -15.85
C LEU A 240 0.91 0.90 -17.00
N SER A 241 -0.23 0.20 -16.84
CA SER A 241 -0.81 -0.64 -17.89
C SER A 241 -1.12 0.15 -19.16
N LEU A 242 -1.58 1.40 -19.06
CA LEU A 242 -1.83 2.25 -20.22
C LEU A 242 -0.54 2.71 -20.91
N LEU A 243 0.56 2.83 -20.17
CA LEU A 243 1.86 3.25 -20.70
C LEU A 243 2.62 2.07 -21.33
N GLU A 244 2.56 0.88 -20.71
CA GLU A 244 3.15 -0.38 -21.22
C GLU A 244 2.59 -0.76 -22.60
N GLU A 245 1.30 -0.55 -22.85
CA GLU A 245 0.66 -0.78 -24.17
C GLU A 245 1.23 0.09 -25.31
N THR A 246 2.11 1.04 -25.01
CA THR A 246 2.63 2.03 -25.96
C THR A 246 4.15 2.13 -26.06
N GLU A 247 4.91 1.26 -25.38
CA GLU A 247 6.40 1.27 -25.34
C GLU A 247 7.01 2.59 -24.80
N ILE A 248 6.27 3.38 -24.01
CA ILE A 248 6.70 4.71 -23.50
C ILE A 248 7.54 4.61 -22.20
N GLU A 249 7.93 3.41 -21.77
CA GLU A 249 8.39 3.18 -20.39
C GLU A 249 9.64 3.96 -19.96
N ASN A 250 10.47 4.50 -20.86
CA ASN A 250 11.84 4.90 -20.49
C ASN A 250 12.20 6.40 -20.54
N ASP A 251 11.33 7.28 -21.06
CA ASP A 251 11.71 8.70 -21.27
C ASP A 251 11.03 9.70 -20.31
N ASN A 252 9.99 9.33 -19.55
CA ASN A 252 9.36 10.25 -18.60
C ASN A 252 10.21 10.41 -17.33
N LYS A 253 10.39 11.68 -16.90
CA LYS A 253 11.19 12.08 -15.73
C LYS A 253 10.84 11.32 -14.46
N LEU A 254 9.55 11.12 -14.17
CA LEU A 254 9.09 10.48 -12.94
C LEU A 254 9.40 8.97 -12.92
N ILE A 255 9.05 8.23 -13.99
CA ILE A 255 9.36 6.79 -14.07
C ILE A 255 10.88 6.58 -14.09
N LYS A 256 11.62 7.38 -14.86
CA LYS A 256 13.09 7.33 -14.88
C LYS A 256 13.68 7.54 -13.49
N PHE A 257 13.13 8.48 -12.72
CA PHE A 257 13.54 8.73 -11.34
C PHE A 257 13.18 7.56 -10.41
N TYR A 258 11.96 7.03 -10.46
CA TYR A 258 11.56 5.89 -9.64
C TYR A 258 12.36 4.63 -9.96
N ASN A 259 12.60 4.35 -11.24
CA ASN A 259 13.44 3.23 -11.67
C ASN A 259 14.87 3.38 -11.16
N LEU A 260 15.44 4.59 -11.22
CA LEU A 260 16.75 4.88 -10.63
C LEU A 260 16.77 4.58 -9.12
N LEU A 261 15.81 5.10 -8.36
CA LEU A 261 15.75 4.87 -6.91
C LEU A 261 15.48 3.40 -6.54
N ASN A 262 14.59 2.74 -7.28
CA ASN A 262 14.29 1.33 -7.09
C ASN A 262 15.49 0.40 -7.37
N ASN A 263 16.33 0.75 -8.36
CA ASN A 263 17.46 -0.08 -8.74
C ASN A 263 18.70 0.22 -7.89
N GLU A 264 19.01 1.49 -7.67
CA GLU A 264 20.27 1.92 -7.05
C GLU A 264 20.15 2.27 -5.56
N TYR A 265 18.95 2.45 -5.01
CA TYR A 265 18.75 2.91 -3.62
C TYR A 265 17.73 2.10 -2.82
N ASP A 266 17.23 0.99 -3.39
CA ASP A 266 16.29 0.09 -2.70
C ASP A 266 16.99 -1.04 -1.90
N TYR A 267 18.29 -0.91 -1.70
CA TYR A 267 19.04 -1.62 -0.67
C TYR A 267 19.28 -0.68 0.52
N TYR A 268 19.50 -1.24 1.72
CA TYR A 268 19.89 -0.42 2.86
C TYR A 268 21.20 -0.96 3.44
N ASP A 269 22.24 -0.12 3.39
CA ASP A 269 23.50 -0.38 4.07
C ASP A 269 23.41 0.03 5.54
N ASN A 270 24.34 -0.48 6.35
CA ASN A 270 24.47 0.02 7.72
C ASN A 270 24.94 1.48 7.66
N SER A 271 24.08 2.38 8.11
CA SER A 271 24.42 3.79 8.30
C SER A 271 24.72 4.07 9.76
N SER A 272 25.95 4.51 10.05
CA SER A 272 26.35 4.98 11.38
C SER A 272 25.57 6.23 11.80
N PHE A 273 25.12 7.04 10.84
CA PHE A 273 24.28 8.20 11.08
C PHE A 273 22.87 7.79 11.53
N CYS A 274 22.27 6.80 10.86
CA CYS A 274 20.94 6.29 11.20
C CYS A 274 20.94 5.38 12.44
N ASP A 275 22.09 4.86 12.88
CA ASP A 275 22.21 3.97 14.04
C ASP A 275 21.72 4.62 15.35
N THR A 276 21.73 5.95 15.46
CA THR A 276 21.19 6.67 16.61
C THR A 276 19.68 6.44 16.78
N VAL A 277 18.97 6.09 15.70
CA VAL A 277 17.54 5.78 15.69
C VAL A 277 17.26 4.31 16.07
N ARG A 278 18.31 3.48 16.17
CA ARG A 278 18.25 2.01 16.34
C ARG A 278 18.10 1.52 17.78
N ILE A 279 18.24 2.39 18.79
CA ILE A 279 18.24 1.99 20.21
C ILE A 279 16.90 1.27 20.51
N ASN A 280 16.89 -0.02 20.85
CA ASN A 280 15.71 -0.89 21.07
C ASN A 280 14.93 -1.39 19.83
N HIS A 281 14.89 -2.72 19.65
CA HIS A 281 14.29 -3.46 18.53
C HIS A 281 12.74 -3.45 18.48
N THR A 282 12.12 -2.29 18.34
CA THR A 282 10.68 -2.21 18.00
C THR A 282 10.48 -2.25 16.48
N PRO A 283 9.38 -2.82 15.94
CA PRO A 283 9.08 -2.82 14.51
C PRO A 283 9.14 -1.40 13.90
N ILE A 284 8.62 -0.41 14.61
CA ILE A 284 8.64 1.01 14.23
C ILE A 284 10.08 1.48 13.98
N ARG A 285 11.01 1.23 14.91
CA ARG A 285 12.40 1.71 14.79
C ARG A 285 13.16 1.00 13.66
N ARG A 286 12.82 -0.25 13.35
CA ARG A 286 13.40 -0.97 12.20
C ARG A 286 13.01 -0.32 10.88
N ASP A 287 11.73 0.02 10.70
CA ASP A 287 11.25 0.67 9.47
C ASP A 287 11.81 2.08 9.33
N VAL A 288 11.87 2.84 10.44
CA VAL A 288 12.48 4.18 10.43
C VAL A 288 13.97 4.08 10.10
N TYR A 289 14.72 3.16 10.71
CA TYR A 289 16.14 2.95 10.41
C TYR A 289 16.36 2.63 8.93
N LYS A 290 15.63 1.66 8.40
CA LYS A 290 15.73 1.25 7.00
C LYS A 290 15.48 2.41 6.05
N ASN A 291 14.40 3.17 6.25
CA ASN A 291 14.06 4.30 5.39
C ASN A 291 15.00 5.49 5.60
N CYS A 292 15.55 5.68 6.80
CA CYS A 292 16.63 6.65 7.06
C CYS A 292 17.86 6.33 6.21
N SER A 293 18.34 5.08 6.23
CA SER A 293 19.57 4.71 5.52
C SER A 293 19.42 4.88 4.01
N LYS A 294 18.25 4.51 3.46
CA LYS A 294 17.93 4.79 2.04
C LYS A 294 17.96 6.30 1.76
N LEU A 295 17.29 7.08 2.59
CA LEU A 295 17.17 8.52 2.43
C LEU A 295 18.54 9.23 2.50
N GLU A 296 19.36 8.90 3.49
CA GLU A 296 20.71 9.46 3.62
C GLU A 296 21.54 9.16 2.38
N SER A 297 21.56 7.90 1.91
CA SER A 297 22.29 7.51 0.71
C SER A 297 21.83 8.30 -0.54
N ILE A 298 20.52 8.49 -0.71
CA ILE A 298 19.96 9.29 -1.81
C ILE A 298 20.42 10.75 -1.69
N LEU A 299 20.29 11.32 -0.50
CA LEU A 299 20.62 12.71 -0.26
C LEU A 299 22.13 12.95 -0.45
N ASP A 300 23.02 12.09 0.04
CA ASP A 300 24.46 12.24 -0.14
C ASP A 300 24.88 12.28 -1.62
N ASN A 301 24.08 11.65 -2.49
CA ASN A 301 24.29 11.63 -3.93
C ASN A 301 23.40 12.60 -4.71
N TRP A 302 22.69 13.51 -4.03
CA TRP A 302 21.62 14.32 -4.64
C TRP A 302 22.06 15.14 -5.85
N GLU A 303 23.19 15.85 -5.77
CA GLU A 303 23.69 16.65 -6.91
C GLU A 303 24.04 15.79 -8.13
N PHE A 304 24.53 14.58 -7.90
CA PHE A 304 24.84 13.62 -8.96
C PHE A 304 23.57 13.07 -9.60
N ILE A 305 22.57 12.71 -8.78
CA ILE A 305 21.26 12.27 -9.26
C ILE A 305 20.64 13.34 -10.16
N LEU A 306 20.62 14.60 -9.72
CA LEU A 306 20.10 15.72 -10.51
C LEU A 306 20.87 15.94 -11.81
N LYS A 307 22.22 15.83 -11.76
CA LYS A 307 23.06 15.94 -12.96
C LYS A 307 22.80 14.80 -13.94
N TYR A 308 22.61 13.57 -13.47
CA TYR A 308 22.31 12.40 -14.30
C TYR A 308 20.98 12.54 -15.04
N LEU A 309 19.98 13.14 -14.37
CA LEU A 309 18.67 13.38 -14.96
C LEU A 309 18.67 14.55 -15.95
N GLY A 310 19.78 15.29 -16.04
CA GLY A 310 20.03 16.32 -17.07
C GLY A 310 19.53 17.72 -16.71
N GLU A 311 19.08 17.98 -15.48
CA GLU A 311 18.23 19.16 -15.19
C GLU A 311 18.52 19.76 -13.80
N LYS A 312 19.56 20.59 -13.70
CA LYS A 312 19.84 21.36 -12.47
C LYS A 312 18.71 22.32 -12.07
N THR A 313 17.80 22.66 -12.98
CA THR A 313 16.70 23.64 -12.78
C THR A 313 15.42 23.06 -12.19
N GLU A 314 15.28 21.73 -12.06
CA GLU A 314 14.06 21.06 -11.56
C GLU A 314 14.25 20.37 -10.21
N LYS A 315 15.21 20.83 -9.41
CA LYS A 315 15.54 20.24 -8.11
C LYS A 315 14.32 20.01 -7.21
N ASP A 316 13.47 21.02 -7.07
CA ASP A 316 12.28 20.95 -6.21
C ASP A 316 11.31 19.85 -6.69
N LYS A 317 11.23 19.65 -8.01
CA LYS A 317 10.40 18.62 -8.63
C LYS A 317 10.89 17.21 -8.27
N TYR A 318 12.17 16.93 -8.44
CA TYR A 318 12.74 15.64 -8.05
C TYR A 318 12.66 15.42 -6.53
N CYS A 319 12.72 16.49 -5.73
CA CYS A 319 12.50 16.40 -4.29
C CYS A 319 11.04 16.00 -3.96
N GLU A 320 10.05 16.49 -4.72
CA GLU A 320 8.67 16.00 -4.60
C GLU A 320 8.57 14.51 -4.98
N TYR A 321 9.23 14.09 -6.06
CA TYR A 321 9.24 12.67 -6.47
C TYR A 321 9.84 11.79 -5.38
N LEU A 322 10.95 12.22 -4.76
CA LEU A 322 11.59 11.51 -3.63
C LEU A 322 10.62 11.38 -2.45
N ASN A 323 9.87 12.44 -2.15
CA ASN A 323 8.86 12.41 -1.09
C ASN A 323 7.80 11.33 -1.33
N TYR A 324 7.22 11.25 -2.54
CA TYR A 324 6.25 10.19 -2.86
C TYR A 324 6.90 8.80 -2.88
N TRP A 325 8.11 8.68 -3.42
CA TRP A 325 8.83 7.41 -3.49
C TRP A 325 9.10 6.82 -2.11
N LEU A 326 9.66 7.62 -1.20
CA LEU A 326 10.01 7.15 0.15
C LEU A 326 8.76 6.78 0.96
N HIS A 327 7.70 7.57 0.88
CA HIS A 327 6.47 7.30 1.63
C HIS A 327 5.67 6.11 1.08
N ALA A 328 5.81 5.79 -0.21
CA ALA A 328 5.24 4.59 -0.81
C ALA A 328 5.89 3.30 -0.29
N LYS A 329 7.13 3.37 0.22
CA LYS A 329 7.81 2.22 0.87
C LYS A 329 7.24 1.87 2.26
N ILE A 330 6.46 2.75 2.88
CA ILE A 330 5.88 2.54 4.23
C ILE A 330 4.45 1.95 4.11
N LYS A 331 4.28 0.88 3.34
CA LYS A 331 2.99 0.26 3.03
C LYS A 331 2.63 -0.86 4.04
N GLY A 332 1.35 -1.03 4.36
CA GLY A 332 0.84 -2.12 5.20
C GLY A 332 1.22 -2.02 6.69
N ASN A 333 1.58 -0.82 7.17
CA ASN A 333 2.11 -0.63 8.51
C ASN A 333 1.13 0.12 9.42
N ASN A 334 0.64 -0.57 10.46
CA ASN A 334 -0.28 0.00 11.46
C ASN A 334 0.30 1.21 12.22
N TYR A 335 1.61 1.42 12.18
CA TYR A 335 2.30 2.55 12.80
C TYR A 335 2.76 3.62 11.80
N ARG A 336 2.29 3.61 10.54
CA ARG A 336 2.68 4.54 9.47
C ARG A 336 2.82 6.00 9.94
N LYS A 337 1.80 6.56 10.58
CA LYS A 337 1.83 7.96 11.08
C LYS A 337 3.01 8.24 12.02
N ARG A 338 3.34 7.29 12.90
CA ARG A 338 4.49 7.41 13.83
C ARG A 338 5.81 7.28 13.08
N ILE A 339 5.91 6.31 12.16
CA ILE A 339 7.11 6.09 11.32
C ILE A 339 7.40 7.34 10.50
N VAL A 340 6.41 7.89 9.81
CA VAL A 340 6.54 9.11 9.00
C VAL A 340 6.99 10.30 9.87
N LYS A 341 6.37 10.50 11.05
CA LYS A 341 6.79 11.56 11.98
C LYS A 341 8.25 11.41 12.42
N SER A 342 8.69 10.19 12.73
CA SER A 342 10.09 9.92 13.07
C SER A 342 11.02 10.14 11.87
N LEU A 343 10.62 9.73 10.67
CA LEU A 343 11.39 9.97 9.45
C LEU A 343 11.56 11.46 9.16
N TYR A 344 10.61 12.33 9.50
CA TYR A 344 10.77 13.78 9.31
C TYR A 344 11.85 14.37 10.21
N TYR A 345 11.89 13.94 11.47
CA TYR A 345 12.97 14.33 12.36
C TYR A 345 14.32 13.92 11.78
N THR A 346 14.42 12.68 11.32
CA THR A 346 15.63 12.16 10.71
C THR A 346 16.00 12.86 9.40
N TRP A 347 15.03 13.17 8.55
CA TRP A 347 15.25 13.89 7.29
C TRP A 347 15.77 15.30 7.52
N ASN A 348 15.17 16.04 8.47
CA ASN A 348 15.66 17.35 8.88
C ASN A 348 17.09 17.26 9.41
N TRP A 349 17.35 16.27 10.26
CA TRP A 349 18.68 16.05 10.82
C TRP A 349 19.72 15.75 9.74
N ILE A 350 19.41 14.92 8.73
CA ILE A 350 20.30 14.70 7.57
C ILE A 350 20.62 16.03 6.88
N ASN A 351 19.61 16.85 6.61
CA ASN A 351 19.80 18.14 5.95
C ASN A 351 20.65 19.12 6.77
N GLU A 352 20.48 19.14 8.10
CA GLU A 352 21.26 20.00 9.01
C GLU A 352 22.75 19.64 9.05
N ASN A 353 23.10 18.36 8.87
CA ASN A 353 24.48 17.88 8.91
C ASN A 353 25.21 17.97 7.56
N LYS A 354 24.56 18.44 6.49
CA LYS A 354 25.22 18.63 5.20
C LYS A 354 25.98 19.95 5.13
N HIS A 355 27.31 19.86 5.10
CA HIS A 355 28.17 21.02 4.88
C HIS A 355 28.35 21.31 3.38
N GLY A 356 27.66 22.32 2.85
CA GLY A 356 27.92 22.89 1.52
C GLY A 356 26.72 22.97 0.56
N ASN A 357 26.59 24.15 -0.07
CA ASN A 357 25.69 24.61 -1.14
C ASN A 357 24.18 24.24 -1.03
N SER A 358 23.31 25.25 -1.04
CA SER A 358 21.84 25.11 -0.92
C SER A 358 21.21 24.19 -1.98
N ASN A 359 21.91 23.92 -3.09
CA ASN A 359 21.51 23.02 -4.17
C ASN A 359 21.49 21.53 -3.77
N SER A 360 22.05 21.13 -2.63
CA SER A 360 22.10 19.74 -2.15
C SER A 360 20.94 19.33 -1.20
N LEU A 361 20.08 20.29 -0.82
CA LEU A 361 19.03 20.11 0.21
C LEU A 361 17.67 19.70 -0.38
N CYS A 362 17.02 18.69 0.18
CA CYS A 362 15.65 18.30 -0.16
C CYS A 362 14.85 18.09 1.12
N TYR A 363 13.69 18.72 1.25
CA TYR A 363 12.88 18.70 2.47
C TYR A 363 11.68 17.78 2.35
N HIS A 364 11.25 17.23 3.48
CA HIS A 364 10.05 16.40 3.53
C HIS A 364 8.77 17.21 3.32
N LYS A 365 7.77 16.55 2.72
CA LYS A 365 6.40 17.03 2.58
C LYS A 365 5.53 16.35 3.62
N ASN A 366 4.52 17.06 4.13
CA ASN A 366 3.63 16.53 5.17
C ASN A 366 2.65 15.47 4.61
N PHE A 367 2.93 14.22 4.94
CA PHE A 367 2.19 13.00 4.68
C PHE A 367 1.94 12.20 5.97
N ILE A 368 1.72 12.88 7.11
CA ILE A 368 1.28 12.25 8.38
C ILE A 368 -0.21 11.90 8.27
N VAL A 369 -0.52 10.99 7.37
CA VAL A 369 -1.87 10.67 6.92
C VAL A 369 -2.06 9.15 6.84
N SER A 370 -3.29 8.68 6.62
CA SER A 370 -3.50 7.24 6.46
C SER A 370 -2.86 6.73 5.16
N GLU A 371 -2.68 5.41 5.03
CA GLU A 371 -2.13 4.83 3.81
C GLU A 371 -3.02 5.11 2.59
N GLU A 372 -4.34 4.97 2.76
CA GLU A 372 -5.31 5.23 1.69
C GLU A 372 -5.31 6.70 1.28
N ASP A 373 -5.30 7.61 2.26
CA ASP A 373 -5.30 9.04 1.95
C ASP A 373 -3.97 9.44 1.25
N PHE A 374 -2.82 8.86 1.64
CA PHE A 374 -1.56 9.08 0.93
C PHE A 374 -1.60 8.53 -0.50
N LYS A 375 -2.19 7.34 -0.70
CA LYS A 375 -2.36 6.75 -2.03
C LYS A 375 -3.21 7.68 -2.92
N ASN A 376 -4.31 8.21 -2.41
CA ASN A 376 -5.12 9.20 -3.12
C ASN A 376 -4.33 10.45 -3.54
N MET A 377 -3.48 10.98 -2.65
CA MET A 377 -2.59 12.10 -2.98
C MET A 377 -1.58 11.73 -4.07
N LYS A 378 -0.94 10.55 -3.96
CA LYS A 378 0.03 10.06 -4.94
C LYS A 378 -0.62 9.86 -6.30
N ASP A 379 -1.76 9.18 -6.37
CA ASP A 379 -2.47 8.89 -7.62
C ASP A 379 -2.88 10.19 -8.35
N LEU A 380 -3.37 11.20 -7.60
CA LEU A 380 -3.74 12.48 -8.19
C LEU A 380 -2.50 13.26 -8.66
N TYR A 381 -1.41 13.23 -7.90
CA TYR A 381 -0.16 13.85 -8.28
C TYR A 381 0.44 13.21 -9.54
N GLU A 382 0.53 11.89 -9.59
CA GLU A 382 1.07 11.16 -10.75
C GLU A 382 0.23 11.39 -12.00
N PHE A 383 -1.10 11.44 -11.87
CA PHE A 383 -1.96 11.83 -12.99
C PHE A 383 -1.59 13.20 -13.54
N MET A 384 -1.32 14.17 -12.66
CA MET A 384 -0.96 15.54 -13.07
C MET A 384 0.38 15.61 -13.79
N GLU A 385 1.34 14.76 -13.41
CA GLU A 385 2.65 14.60 -14.08
C GLU A 385 2.49 14.02 -15.49
N TYR A 386 1.62 13.03 -15.65
CA TYR A 386 1.43 12.33 -16.93
C TYR A 386 0.35 12.93 -17.81
N TYR A 387 -0.39 13.93 -17.32
CA TYR A 387 -1.55 14.46 -18.04
C TYR A 387 -1.21 14.91 -19.47
N ASP A 388 -0.07 15.57 -19.66
CA ASP A 388 0.31 16.10 -20.98
C ASP A 388 0.65 14.97 -21.96
N ASP A 389 1.21 13.87 -21.48
CA ASP A 389 1.46 12.66 -22.27
C ASP A 389 0.16 11.90 -22.57
N ILE A 390 -0.72 11.76 -21.57
CA ILE A 390 -2.07 11.20 -21.73
C ILE A 390 -2.85 12.00 -22.78
N LYS A 391 -2.79 13.33 -22.72
CA LYS A 391 -3.47 14.25 -23.64
C LYS A 391 -3.02 14.05 -25.09
N LYS A 392 -1.72 13.78 -25.34
CA LYS A 392 -1.22 13.43 -26.68
C LYS A 392 -1.88 12.14 -27.19
N LYS A 393 -2.07 11.15 -26.32
CA LYS A 393 -2.70 9.86 -26.66
C LYS A 393 -4.20 9.94 -26.92
N LEU A 394 -4.89 10.98 -26.43
CA LEU A 394 -6.29 11.21 -26.78
C LEU A 394 -6.51 11.59 -28.26
N ASN A 395 -5.43 11.91 -28.99
CA ASN A 395 -5.46 12.18 -30.43
C ASN A 395 -5.21 10.91 -31.27
N ASP A 396 -5.04 9.74 -30.66
CA ASP A 396 -4.87 8.48 -31.38
C ASP A 396 -6.17 8.10 -32.13
N ASN A 397 -6.03 7.51 -33.31
CA ASN A 397 -7.14 7.07 -34.15
C ASN A 397 -7.82 5.81 -33.61
N ASP A 398 -7.15 5.04 -32.73
CA ASP A 398 -7.73 3.86 -32.08
C ASP A 398 -8.75 4.26 -31.01
N VAL A 399 -10.03 4.14 -31.36
CA VAL A 399 -11.18 4.43 -30.47
C VAL A 399 -11.14 3.62 -29.18
N ARG A 400 -10.66 2.36 -29.21
CA ARG A 400 -10.61 1.50 -28.02
C ARG A 400 -9.55 2.00 -27.05
N LYS A 401 -8.35 2.33 -27.53
CA LYS A 401 -7.28 2.91 -26.70
C LYS A 401 -7.71 4.26 -26.14
N LYS A 402 -8.28 5.11 -26.98
CA LYS A 402 -8.83 6.41 -26.58
C LYS A 402 -9.85 6.27 -25.44
N ASN A 403 -10.78 5.31 -25.54
CA ASN A 403 -11.75 5.04 -24.48
C ASN A 403 -11.08 4.62 -23.16
N LYS A 404 -10.05 3.77 -23.18
CA LYS A 404 -9.31 3.41 -21.97
C LYS A 404 -8.68 4.63 -21.30
N TYR A 405 -8.06 5.55 -22.06
CA TYR A 405 -7.54 6.80 -21.50
C TYR A 405 -8.65 7.71 -20.97
N CYS A 406 -9.79 7.82 -21.67
CA CYS A 406 -10.94 8.58 -21.19
C CYS A 406 -11.53 8.01 -19.89
N ASP A 407 -11.57 6.68 -19.74
CA ASP A 407 -12.01 6.02 -18.50
C ASP A 407 -11.03 6.28 -17.35
N TYR A 408 -9.73 6.25 -17.64
CA TYR A 408 -8.70 6.60 -16.68
C TYR A 408 -8.81 8.06 -16.23
N ILE A 409 -8.95 9.01 -17.16
CA ILE A 409 -9.18 10.43 -16.86
C ILE A 409 -10.43 10.60 -15.99
N LYS A 410 -11.54 9.96 -16.37
CA LYS A 410 -12.77 9.96 -15.59
C LYS A 410 -12.52 9.50 -14.15
N SER A 411 -11.80 8.40 -13.96
CA SER A 411 -11.47 7.88 -12.62
C SER A 411 -10.69 8.89 -11.76
N ARG A 412 -9.82 9.71 -12.36
CA ARG A 412 -9.03 10.74 -11.66
C ARG A 412 -9.86 11.96 -11.30
N PHE A 413 -10.84 12.32 -12.13
CA PHE A 413 -11.85 13.32 -11.79
C PHE A 413 -12.77 12.85 -10.64
N SER A 414 -13.17 11.57 -10.63
CA SER A 414 -13.89 10.96 -9.49
C SER A 414 -13.06 11.02 -8.21
N LEU A 415 -11.77 10.67 -8.28
CA LEU A 415 -10.84 10.75 -7.14
C LEU A 415 -10.73 12.19 -6.59
N TYR A 416 -10.57 13.18 -7.48
CA TYR A 416 -10.57 14.59 -7.09
C TYR A 416 -11.86 14.97 -6.36
N HIS A 417 -13.03 14.54 -6.87
CA HIS A 417 -14.31 14.83 -6.23
C HIS A 417 -14.41 14.20 -4.84
N ALA A 418 -13.98 12.95 -4.69
CA ALA A 418 -13.95 12.26 -3.40
C ALA A 418 -13.07 13.01 -2.39
N MET A 419 -11.85 13.37 -2.78
CA MET A 419 -10.92 14.15 -1.94
C MET A 419 -11.46 15.54 -1.59
N LYS A 420 -12.15 16.20 -2.52
CA LYS A 420 -12.82 17.50 -2.29
C LYS A 420 -13.96 17.36 -1.28
N TYR A 421 -14.80 16.34 -1.41
CA TYR A 421 -15.86 16.05 -0.45
C TYR A 421 -15.29 15.82 0.96
N GLU A 422 -14.20 15.03 1.07
CA GLU A 422 -13.52 14.83 2.35
C GLU A 422 -12.97 16.13 2.96
N LYS A 423 -12.47 17.03 2.11
CA LYS A 423 -11.98 18.34 2.53
C LYS A 423 -13.12 19.22 3.07
N ASP A 424 -14.21 19.33 2.31
CA ASP A 424 -15.27 20.30 2.53
C ASP A 424 -16.26 19.83 3.60
N ILE A 425 -16.63 18.54 3.59
CA ILE A 425 -17.63 17.96 4.50
C ILE A 425 -16.96 17.29 5.71
N CYS A 426 -15.84 16.59 5.53
CA CYS A 426 -15.28 15.73 6.57
C CYS A 426 -14.20 16.41 7.43
N GLY A 427 -13.98 17.71 7.24
CA GLY A 427 -13.01 18.48 8.02
C GLY A 427 -11.55 18.10 7.76
N LYS A 428 -11.22 17.40 6.66
CA LYS A 428 -9.84 17.08 6.27
C LYS A 428 -9.12 18.24 5.56
N PHE A 429 -9.43 19.49 5.93
CA PHE A 429 -9.02 20.69 5.20
C PHE A 429 -7.50 20.84 5.02
N SER A 430 -6.73 20.51 6.07
CA SER A 430 -5.26 20.67 6.08
C SER A 430 -4.53 19.66 5.20
N MET A 431 -5.18 18.57 4.80
CA MET A 431 -4.52 17.44 4.14
C MET A 431 -4.31 17.66 2.64
N TYR A 432 -5.33 18.16 1.94
CA TYR A 432 -5.34 18.25 0.47
C TYR A 432 -5.13 19.67 -0.07
N ILE A 433 -4.56 20.56 0.76
CA ILE A 433 -4.52 22.00 0.50
C ILE A 433 -3.64 22.37 -0.70
N LYS A 434 -2.69 21.50 -1.11
CA LYS A 434 -1.82 21.73 -2.26
C LYS A 434 -2.34 21.04 -3.53
N GLU A 435 -2.75 19.78 -3.40
CA GLU A 435 -3.09 18.89 -4.52
C GLU A 435 -4.37 19.33 -5.22
N LEU A 436 -5.43 19.66 -4.45
CA LEU A 436 -6.73 20.01 -5.02
C LEU A 436 -6.71 21.34 -5.79
N PRO A 437 -6.11 22.44 -5.30
CA PRO A 437 -6.01 23.66 -6.09
C PRO A 437 -5.19 23.48 -7.38
N SER A 438 -4.06 22.77 -7.31
CA SER A 438 -3.23 22.50 -8.49
C SER A 438 -3.97 21.69 -9.55
N PHE A 439 -4.67 20.63 -9.14
CA PHE A 439 -5.51 19.85 -10.04
C PHE A 439 -6.61 20.71 -10.68
N LYS A 440 -7.34 21.46 -9.84
CA LYS A 440 -8.44 22.32 -10.29
C LYS A 440 -7.99 23.29 -11.39
N ILE A 441 -6.91 24.03 -11.14
CA ILE A 441 -6.41 25.05 -12.08
C ILE A 441 -6.02 24.41 -13.42
N LYS A 442 -5.24 23.32 -13.40
CA LYS A 442 -4.79 22.66 -14.64
C LYS A 442 -5.98 22.07 -15.41
N MET A 443 -6.88 21.38 -14.72
CA MET A 443 -7.98 20.65 -15.36
C MET A 443 -9.13 21.56 -15.81
N GLU A 444 -9.42 22.67 -15.12
CA GLU A 444 -10.43 23.64 -15.58
C GLU A 444 -10.05 24.24 -16.93
N ASN A 445 -8.78 24.56 -17.15
CA ASN A 445 -8.28 25.07 -18.43
C ASN A 445 -8.40 24.05 -19.57
N GLU A 446 -8.33 22.77 -19.24
CA GLU A 446 -8.32 21.65 -20.18
C GLU A 446 -9.71 21.06 -20.45
N LEU A 447 -10.68 21.40 -19.58
CA LEU A 447 -11.99 20.76 -19.48
C LEU A 447 -12.76 20.71 -20.80
N LYS A 448 -12.78 21.83 -21.54
CA LYS A 448 -13.49 21.92 -22.81
C LYS A 448 -12.94 20.94 -23.84
N SER A 449 -11.61 20.88 -23.97
CA SER A 449 -10.96 19.95 -24.90
C SER A 449 -11.16 18.49 -24.48
N LEU A 450 -11.13 18.21 -23.18
CA LEU A 450 -11.37 16.88 -22.64
C LEU A 450 -12.79 16.39 -22.91
N GLU A 451 -13.81 17.23 -22.77
CA GLU A 451 -15.20 16.85 -23.08
C GLU A 451 -15.40 16.54 -24.57
N GLU A 452 -14.80 17.35 -25.46
CA GLU A 452 -14.83 17.09 -26.90
C GLU A 452 -14.16 15.75 -27.25
N LYS A 453 -13.05 15.43 -26.59
CA LYS A 453 -12.29 14.19 -26.85
C LYS A 453 -12.88 12.97 -26.15
N CYS A 454 -13.44 13.13 -24.95
CA CYS A 454 -13.97 12.06 -24.11
C CYS A 454 -15.47 12.24 -23.84
N PRO A 455 -16.31 12.18 -24.88
CA PRO A 455 -17.74 12.42 -24.73
C PRO A 455 -18.39 11.39 -23.79
N GLY A 456 -19.40 11.84 -23.04
CA GLY A 456 -20.17 10.98 -22.13
C GLY A 456 -19.47 10.63 -20.80
N ARG A 457 -18.36 11.30 -20.46
CA ARG A 457 -17.66 11.11 -19.17
C ARG A 457 -18.09 12.10 -18.08
N ASN A 458 -18.87 13.12 -18.43
CA ASN A 458 -19.47 14.10 -17.52
C ASN A 458 -18.45 14.79 -16.58
N LEU A 459 -17.29 15.17 -17.13
CA LEU A 459 -16.17 15.76 -16.38
C LEU A 459 -16.53 17.17 -15.87
N THR A 460 -17.39 17.89 -16.59
CA THR A 460 -17.86 19.24 -16.20
C THR A 460 -18.64 19.28 -14.88
N SER A 461 -19.25 18.17 -14.47
CA SER A 461 -19.98 18.09 -13.19
C SER A 461 -19.10 18.40 -11.98
N VAL A 462 -17.79 18.15 -12.07
CA VAL A 462 -16.83 18.23 -10.95
C VAL A 462 -16.53 19.67 -10.52
N PHE A 463 -16.61 20.63 -11.45
CA PHE A 463 -16.27 22.04 -11.19
C PHE A 463 -17.48 22.96 -11.09
N LYS A 464 -18.68 22.47 -11.40
CA LYS A 464 -19.91 23.22 -11.14
C LYS A 464 -20.01 23.47 -9.64
N LYS A 465 -20.10 24.74 -9.25
CA LYS A 465 -20.48 25.09 -7.88
C LYS A 465 -21.82 24.41 -7.61
N GLU A 466 -21.94 23.75 -6.47
CA GLU A 466 -23.22 23.47 -5.86
C GLU A 466 -23.94 24.82 -5.75
N THR A 467 -24.83 25.12 -6.70
CA THR A 467 -25.99 25.93 -6.38
C THR A 467 -26.70 25.12 -5.32
N GLY A 468 -26.44 25.45 -4.05
CA GLY A 468 -27.16 24.86 -2.93
C GLY A 468 -28.63 24.82 -3.31
N SER A 469 -29.24 23.65 -3.19
CA SER A 469 -30.67 23.50 -3.42
C SER A 469 -31.35 24.62 -2.64
N THR A 470 -31.91 25.59 -3.34
CA THR A 470 -32.94 26.46 -2.81
C THR A 470 -34.10 25.54 -2.47
N VAL A 471 -34.05 24.95 -1.27
CA VAL A 471 -35.27 24.67 -0.54
C VAL A 471 -35.88 26.05 -0.36
N SER A 472 -36.99 26.29 -1.04
CA SER A 472 -37.85 27.44 -0.78
C SER A 472 -38.33 27.36 0.66
N THR A 473 -37.50 27.83 1.58
CA THR A 473 -37.93 28.14 2.94
C THR A 473 -38.80 29.37 2.79
N VAL A 474 -40.11 29.17 2.71
CA VAL A 474 -41.07 30.22 3.07
C VAL A 474 -40.95 30.39 4.59
N SER A 475 -39.86 31.00 5.05
CA SER A 475 -39.77 31.59 6.37
C SER A 475 -40.17 33.04 6.20
N GLY A 476 -41.40 33.36 6.62
CA GLY A 476 -41.84 34.73 6.76
C GLY A 476 -40.84 35.53 7.60
N LYS A 477 -40.52 36.72 7.10
CA LYS A 477 -39.68 37.72 7.77
C LYS A 477 -40.14 37.95 9.21
N LEU A 478 -39.19 37.92 10.14
CA LEU A 478 -39.26 38.67 11.39
C LEU A 478 -37.92 39.39 11.56
N GLU A 479 -37.92 40.66 11.18
CA GLU A 479 -36.86 41.63 11.48
C GLU A 479 -37.07 42.18 12.90
N GLY A 480 -35.95 42.41 13.61
CA GLY A 480 -35.82 43.58 14.48
C GLY A 480 -35.92 43.39 16.00
N SER A 481 -34.76 43.22 16.64
CA SER A 481 -34.25 43.97 17.81
C SER A 481 -35.19 44.39 18.95
N THR A 482 -34.89 44.01 20.21
CA THR A 482 -34.29 44.90 21.25
C THR A 482 -34.19 44.25 22.64
N LYS A 483 -33.15 44.70 23.35
CA LYS A 483 -32.80 44.72 24.79
C LYS A 483 -33.85 44.30 25.84
N GLU A 484 -33.32 43.69 26.90
CA GLU A 484 -33.97 43.47 28.21
C GLU A 484 -34.44 44.78 28.86
N GLU A 485 -35.69 44.79 29.30
CA GLU A 485 -36.15 45.64 30.41
C GLU A 485 -37.27 44.90 31.17
N ARG A 486 -37.14 44.82 32.50
CA ARG A 486 -38.17 44.29 33.41
C ARG A 486 -39.29 45.31 33.54
N THR A 487 -40.54 44.92 33.27
CA THR A 487 -41.70 45.52 33.93
C THR A 487 -42.93 44.62 33.90
N GLU A 488 -43.49 44.46 35.10
CA GLU A 488 -44.87 44.21 35.51
C GLU A 488 -45.80 43.23 34.75
N VAL A 489 -46.24 42.26 35.55
CA VAL A 489 -47.36 41.36 35.34
C VAL A 489 -48.64 42.14 35.04
N LYS A 490 -49.12 42.08 33.79
CA LYS A 490 -50.53 42.26 33.46
C LYS A 490 -51.14 40.89 33.15
N ILE A 491 -52.08 40.50 34.01
CA ILE A 491 -52.94 39.33 33.84
C ILE A 491 -53.73 39.53 32.54
N TYR A 492 -53.30 38.91 31.46
CA TYR A 492 -54.12 38.68 30.28
C TYR A 492 -54.74 37.30 30.38
N GLN A 493 -56.08 37.27 30.31
CA GLN A 493 -56.89 36.06 30.21
C GLN A 493 -56.24 35.07 29.26
N LYS A 494 -56.02 33.86 29.79
CA LYS A 494 -55.51 32.69 29.08
C LYS A 494 -56.54 32.28 28.02
N ASN A 495 -56.53 32.95 26.87
CA ASN A 495 -57.05 32.37 25.64
C ASN A 495 -56.18 31.15 25.37
N ILE A 496 -56.70 29.98 25.74
CA ILE A 496 -56.16 28.69 25.35
C ILE A 496 -56.20 28.68 23.82
N PHE A 497 -55.06 28.97 23.19
CA PHE A 497 -54.83 28.66 21.79
C PHE A 497 -54.99 27.15 21.66
N LYS A 498 -56.17 26.72 21.22
CA LYS A 498 -56.46 25.33 20.86
C LYS A 498 -55.52 25.01 19.69
N CYS A 499 -54.43 24.29 19.97
CA CYS A 499 -53.47 23.90 18.94
C CYS A 499 -54.21 23.08 17.89
N GLU A 500 -54.38 23.63 16.70
CA GLU A 500 -54.96 22.90 15.58
C GLU A 500 -54.06 21.70 15.21
N PHE A 501 -54.69 20.55 15.03
CA PHE A 501 -54.05 19.34 14.55
C PHE A 501 -53.69 19.51 13.07
N LYS A 502 -52.45 19.18 12.71
CA LYS A 502 -51.94 19.20 11.33
C LYS A 502 -51.28 17.86 11.06
N LEU A 503 -51.43 17.30 9.86
CA LEU A 503 -50.83 16.01 9.48
C LEU A 503 -49.31 15.99 9.58
N GLU A 504 -48.67 17.15 9.46
CA GLU A 504 -47.23 17.32 9.70
C GLU A 504 -46.79 17.05 11.16
N LYS A 505 -47.73 17.04 12.10
CA LYS A 505 -47.50 16.70 13.52
C LYS A 505 -47.66 15.20 13.81
N LEU A 506 -47.92 14.38 12.78
CA LEU A 506 -47.95 12.94 12.94
C LEU A 506 -46.58 12.39 13.34
N PRO A 507 -46.52 11.35 14.21
CA PRO A 507 -45.26 10.72 14.63
C PRO A 507 -44.35 10.36 13.46
N SER A 508 -44.90 9.73 12.41
CA SER A 508 -44.16 9.35 11.20
C SER A 508 -43.53 10.57 10.51
N SER A 509 -44.33 11.60 10.23
CA SER A 509 -43.90 12.86 9.61
C SER A 509 -42.77 13.55 10.38
N ILE A 510 -42.90 13.62 11.71
CA ILE A 510 -41.87 14.22 12.58
C ILE A 510 -40.59 13.40 12.50
N LYS A 511 -40.71 12.06 12.52
CA LYS A 511 -39.54 11.18 12.53
C LYS A 511 -38.75 11.26 11.22
N TYR A 512 -39.41 11.24 10.07
CA TYR A 512 -38.72 11.38 8.79
C TYR A 512 -38.05 12.76 8.61
N LYS A 513 -38.67 13.84 9.12
CA LYS A 513 -38.03 15.17 9.18
C LYS A 513 -36.74 15.14 10.03
N GLU A 514 -36.74 14.42 11.15
CA GLU A 514 -35.55 14.24 11.98
C GLU A 514 -34.43 13.48 11.24
N LEU A 515 -34.79 12.39 10.58
CA LEU A 515 -33.85 11.54 9.82
C LEU A 515 -33.20 12.28 8.64
N ASN A 516 -33.89 13.28 8.07
CA ASN A 516 -33.41 14.10 6.95
C ASN A 516 -32.55 15.31 7.35
N ASN A 517 -32.31 15.55 8.65
CA ASN A 517 -31.43 16.63 9.12
C ASN A 517 -30.01 16.54 8.50
N PHE A 518 -29.27 17.65 8.44
CA PHE A 518 -27.89 17.76 7.90
C PHE A 518 -26.82 18.01 8.97
N ASN A 519 -27.22 18.15 10.25
CA ASN A 519 -26.28 18.45 11.32
C ASN A 519 -25.30 17.29 11.56
N ASP A 520 -24.05 17.63 11.87
CA ASP A 520 -22.97 16.73 12.31
C ASP A 520 -22.55 15.63 11.31
N LEU A 521 -22.85 15.76 10.01
CA LEU A 521 -22.49 14.74 9.00
C LEU A 521 -20.98 14.51 8.89
N ASN A 522 -20.16 15.53 9.18
CA ASN A 522 -18.70 15.47 9.18
C ASN A 522 -18.13 14.35 10.07
N LYS A 523 -18.84 13.95 11.13
CA LYS A 523 -18.42 12.89 12.06
C LYS A 523 -18.51 11.48 11.48
N TYR A 524 -19.22 11.29 10.37
CA TYR A 524 -19.59 9.96 9.84
C TYR A 524 -18.99 9.67 8.47
N CYS A 525 -18.10 10.52 7.97
CA CYS A 525 -17.50 10.35 6.65
C CYS A 525 -16.68 9.07 6.47
N ASP A 526 -15.99 8.63 7.53
CA ASP A 526 -15.17 7.41 7.47
C ASP A 526 -16.02 6.17 7.19
N ASP A 527 -17.30 6.16 7.61
CA ASP A 527 -18.25 5.08 7.35
C ASP A 527 -18.63 4.99 5.84
N CYS A 528 -18.39 6.05 5.06
CA CYS A 528 -18.87 6.24 3.69
C CYS A 528 -17.80 6.32 2.60
N LYS A 529 -16.54 5.96 2.90
CA LYS A 529 -15.40 6.11 1.96
C LYS A 529 -15.61 5.47 0.59
N ASP A 530 -16.16 4.25 0.55
CA ASP A 530 -16.34 3.50 -0.71
C ASP A 530 -17.40 4.12 -1.64
N ILE A 531 -18.22 5.02 -1.10
CA ILE A 531 -19.28 5.73 -1.82
C ILE A 531 -18.76 7.03 -2.44
N LEU A 532 -17.70 7.62 -1.88
CA LEU A 532 -17.17 8.92 -2.31
C LEU A 532 -16.71 8.91 -3.77
N MET A 533 -16.07 7.83 -4.23
CA MET A 533 -15.58 7.71 -5.61
C MET A 533 -16.69 7.69 -6.64
N LEU A 534 -17.89 7.30 -6.21
CA LEU A 534 -19.01 7.34 -7.09
C LEU A 534 -19.35 8.83 -7.34
N GLU A 535 -19.05 9.79 -6.44
CA GLU A 535 -19.74 11.09 -6.27
C GLU A 535 -20.18 11.81 -7.58
N MET A 536 -19.29 11.79 -8.56
CA MET A 536 -19.50 12.33 -9.90
C MET A 536 -20.67 11.71 -10.71
N ASP A 537 -20.94 10.40 -10.57
CA ASP A 537 -21.91 9.67 -11.40
C ASP A 537 -23.36 9.74 -10.89
N TYR A 538 -23.57 10.04 -9.60
CA TYR A 538 -24.88 9.93 -8.90
C TYR A 538 -25.05 10.96 -7.76
N PRO A 539 -24.87 12.26 -8.03
CA PRO A 539 -24.70 13.30 -7.01
C PRO A 539 -25.67 13.21 -5.82
N GLY A 540 -25.17 13.46 -4.61
CA GLY A 540 -25.95 13.45 -3.36
C GLY A 540 -25.87 12.14 -2.57
N ARG A 541 -25.40 11.03 -3.15
CA ARG A 541 -25.32 9.74 -2.42
C ARG A 541 -24.33 9.76 -1.25
N SER A 542 -23.25 10.55 -1.31
CA SER A 542 -22.25 10.58 -0.22
C SER A 542 -22.86 11.22 1.03
N GLU A 543 -23.62 12.28 0.81
CA GLU A 543 -24.43 12.91 1.85
C GLU A 543 -25.52 11.94 2.38
N PHE A 544 -26.20 11.23 1.47
CA PHE A 544 -27.19 10.23 1.87
C PHE A 544 -26.56 9.12 2.73
N CYS A 545 -25.40 8.61 2.34
CA CYS A 545 -24.63 7.65 3.15
C CYS A 545 -24.31 8.21 4.54
N ALA A 546 -23.84 9.47 4.62
CA ALA A 546 -23.52 10.09 5.90
C ALA A 546 -24.78 10.23 6.79
N LYS A 547 -25.95 10.55 6.21
CA LYS A 547 -27.23 10.57 6.93
C LYS A 547 -27.59 9.19 7.48
N ILE A 548 -27.44 8.13 6.67
CA ILE A 548 -27.64 6.73 7.10
C ILE A 548 -26.72 6.40 8.27
N ALA A 549 -25.42 6.63 8.12
CA ALA A 549 -24.42 6.34 9.13
C ALA A 549 -24.70 7.07 10.45
N ARG A 550 -25.02 8.37 10.40
CA ARG A 550 -25.44 9.14 11.57
C ARG A 550 -26.66 8.53 12.25
N ASN A 551 -27.72 8.29 11.49
CA ASN A 551 -29.00 7.83 12.02
C ASN A 551 -28.82 6.48 12.73
N LEU A 552 -28.00 5.58 12.18
CA LEU A 552 -27.62 4.31 12.79
C LEU A 552 -26.76 4.48 14.04
N ARG A 553 -25.71 5.32 14.01
CA ARG A 553 -24.82 5.52 15.16
C ARG A 553 -25.55 6.08 16.38
N LYS A 554 -26.57 6.92 16.18
CA LYS A 554 -27.45 7.44 17.25
C LYS A 554 -28.21 6.35 18.00
N LEU A 555 -28.47 5.19 17.39
CA LEU A 555 -29.17 4.09 18.06
C LEU A 555 -28.39 3.54 19.27
N SER A 556 -27.06 3.62 19.23
CA SER A 556 -26.19 3.12 20.29
C SER A 556 -26.39 3.80 21.65
N THR A 557 -26.96 5.02 21.66
CA THR A 557 -27.22 5.80 22.88
C THR A 557 -28.64 5.67 23.40
N MET A 558 -29.53 5.00 22.67
CA MET A 558 -30.96 4.88 22.99
C MET A 558 -31.26 3.69 23.91
N SER A 559 -32.48 3.63 24.45
CA SER A 559 -32.99 2.41 25.08
C SER A 559 -33.25 1.31 24.04
N LYS A 560 -33.27 0.02 24.43
CA LYS A 560 -33.52 -1.08 23.48
C LYS A 560 -34.86 -0.95 22.74
N LYS A 561 -35.93 -0.58 23.46
CA LYS A 561 -37.27 -0.40 22.88
C LYS A 561 -37.30 0.75 21.89
N GLU A 562 -36.73 1.89 22.27
CA GLU A 562 -36.62 3.07 21.40
C GLU A 562 -35.76 2.78 20.17
N SER A 563 -34.66 2.04 20.33
CA SER A 563 -33.82 1.63 19.20
C SER A 563 -34.56 0.76 18.20
N ILE A 564 -35.34 -0.24 18.65
CA ILE A 564 -36.14 -1.10 17.75
C ILE A 564 -37.13 -0.24 16.97
N ASP A 565 -37.85 0.66 17.65
CA ASP A 565 -38.79 1.58 17.03
C ASP A 565 -38.10 2.47 15.97
N ASN A 566 -36.93 3.02 16.29
CA ASN A 566 -36.14 3.83 15.35
C ASN A 566 -35.60 3.00 14.18
N CYS A 567 -35.24 1.72 14.39
CA CYS A 567 -34.76 0.84 13.32
C CYS A 567 -35.82 0.62 12.23
N GLU A 568 -37.08 0.49 12.61
CA GLU A 568 -38.20 0.37 11.67
C GLU A 568 -38.31 1.63 10.79
N TYR A 569 -38.35 2.82 11.42
CA TYR A 569 -38.37 4.10 10.69
C TYR A 569 -37.16 4.27 9.76
N ILE A 570 -35.95 3.99 10.24
CA ILE A 570 -34.72 4.13 9.43
C ILE A 570 -34.79 3.20 8.21
N THR A 571 -35.29 1.98 8.37
CA THR A 571 -35.37 1.01 7.28
C THR A 571 -36.31 1.50 6.18
N HIS A 572 -37.52 1.95 6.53
CA HIS A 572 -38.46 2.49 5.54
C HIS A 572 -37.96 3.80 4.91
N TRP A 573 -37.36 4.67 5.72
CA TRP A 573 -36.77 5.93 5.26
C TRP A 573 -35.66 5.70 4.23
N ILE A 574 -34.75 4.76 4.44
CA ILE A 574 -33.66 4.46 3.50
C ILE A 574 -34.22 4.10 2.11
N TYR A 575 -35.21 3.20 2.06
CA TYR A 575 -35.76 2.75 0.78
C TYR A 575 -36.56 3.84 0.06
N ASP A 576 -37.32 4.64 0.82
CA ASP A 576 -38.08 5.76 0.28
C ASP A 576 -37.17 6.86 -0.26
N GLU A 577 -36.14 7.25 0.49
CA GLU A 577 -35.14 8.24 0.03
C GLU A 577 -34.35 7.72 -1.18
N LEU A 578 -34.03 6.42 -1.21
CA LEU A 578 -33.36 5.80 -2.35
C LEU A 578 -34.23 5.87 -3.62
N LYS A 579 -35.54 5.58 -3.51
CA LYS A 579 -36.51 5.73 -4.60
C LYS A 579 -36.64 7.18 -5.06
N ASN A 580 -36.84 8.10 -4.12
CA ASN A 580 -37.12 9.50 -4.41
C ASN A 580 -35.91 10.25 -4.97
N SER A 581 -34.71 9.94 -4.49
CA SER A 581 -33.49 10.64 -4.89
C SER A 581 -32.81 10.06 -6.12
N PHE A 582 -32.92 8.74 -6.35
CA PHE A 582 -32.12 8.04 -7.36
C PHE A 582 -32.92 7.06 -8.23
N GLY A 583 -34.19 6.84 -7.90
CA GLY A 583 -34.99 5.76 -8.45
C GLY A 583 -36.28 6.21 -9.12
N THR A 584 -36.47 7.48 -9.48
CA THR A 584 -37.77 8.02 -9.96
C THR A 584 -38.44 7.12 -11.00
N ASP A 585 -37.68 6.65 -12.01
CA ASP A 585 -38.18 5.77 -13.09
C ASP A 585 -37.84 4.28 -12.89
N LYS A 586 -37.42 3.88 -11.69
CA LYS A 586 -36.98 2.52 -11.36
C LYS A 586 -38.05 1.74 -10.62
N ASN A 587 -38.16 0.43 -10.91
CA ASN A 587 -39.17 -0.42 -10.29
C ASN A 587 -38.61 -1.23 -9.12
N TYR A 588 -37.32 -1.56 -9.16
CA TYR A 588 -36.64 -2.39 -8.18
C TYR A 588 -35.38 -1.72 -7.63
N ILE A 589 -34.97 -2.11 -6.42
CA ILE A 589 -33.74 -1.58 -5.79
C ILE A 589 -32.52 -1.84 -6.68
N HIS A 590 -32.39 -3.03 -7.25
CA HIS A 590 -31.24 -3.41 -8.08
C HIS A 590 -31.14 -2.63 -9.40
N ASP A 591 -32.19 -1.92 -9.82
CA ASP A 591 -32.14 -1.01 -10.97
C ASP A 591 -31.27 0.22 -10.70
N ILE A 592 -30.93 0.49 -9.43
CA ILE A 592 -30.05 1.58 -9.00
C ILE A 592 -28.64 1.01 -8.82
N PRO A 593 -27.68 1.32 -9.72
CA PRO A 593 -26.40 0.60 -9.79
C PRO A 593 -25.54 0.65 -8.52
N PHE A 594 -25.70 1.67 -7.69
CA PHE A 594 -24.92 1.84 -6.45
C PHE A 594 -25.70 1.50 -5.17
N ALA A 595 -26.98 1.14 -5.26
CA ALA A 595 -27.82 0.89 -4.09
C ALA A 595 -27.23 -0.19 -3.17
N TYR A 596 -26.71 -1.28 -3.75
CA TYR A 596 -26.03 -2.33 -2.98
C TYR A 596 -24.87 -1.77 -2.14
N LYS A 597 -23.99 -0.95 -2.74
CA LYS A 597 -22.83 -0.39 -2.03
C LYS A 597 -23.27 0.52 -0.88
N LEU A 598 -24.32 1.31 -1.11
CA LEU A 598 -24.88 2.21 -0.10
C LEU A 598 -25.49 1.42 1.07
N LEU A 599 -26.30 0.40 0.77
CA LEU A 599 -26.93 -0.45 1.78
C LEU A 599 -25.88 -1.26 2.55
N ASP A 600 -24.84 -1.76 1.89
CA ASP A 600 -23.71 -2.43 2.53
C ASP A 600 -22.93 -1.50 3.47
N ALA A 601 -22.70 -0.24 3.08
CA ALA A 601 -22.12 0.76 3.98
C ALA A 601 -22.97 0.93 5.25
N GLY A 602 -24.30 1.05 5.11
CA GLY A 602 -25.23 1.07 6.24
C GLY A 602 -25.15 -0.19 7.11
N LEU A 603 -25.07 -1.37 6.50
CA LEU A 603 -24.94 -2.65 7.21
C LEU A 603 -23.66 -2.71 8.05
N ARG A 604 -22.53 -2.27 7.50
CA ARG A 604 -21.25 -2.24 8.22
C ARG A 604 -21.32 -1.32 9.43
N VAL A 605 -21.94 -0.14 9.29
CA VAL A 605 -22.17 0.77 10.43
C VAL A 605 -23.02 0.09 11.49
N ASN A 606 -24.12 -0.53 11.08
CA ASN A 606 -25.04 -1.23 11.95
C ASN A 606 -24.38 -2.38 12.72
N ASN A 607 -23.59 -3.20 12.04
CA ASN A 607 -22.87 -4.33 12.64
C ASN A 607 -21.73 -3.87 13.56
N ALA A 608 -21.18 -2.67 13.34
CA ALA A 608 -20.20 -2.06 14.24
C ALA A 608 -20.83 -1.48 15.53
N LEU A 609 -22.15 -1.45 15.65
CA LEU A 609 -22.83 -1.02 16.88
C LEU A 609 -22.70 -2.11 17.96
N LYS A 610 -22.16 -1.76 19.13
CA LYS A 610 -21.98 -2.70 20.24
C LYS A 610 -23.30 -3.13 20.90
N ARG A 611 -24.35 -2.32 20.76
CA ARG A 611 -25.70 -2.49 21.29
C ARG A 611 -26.66 -1.86 20.30
N ASN A 612 -27.94 -2.26 20.35
CA ASN A 612 -29.02 -1.58 19.63
C ASN A 612 -28.82 -1.57 18.09
N ASN A 613 -28.23 -2.64 17.55
CA ASN A 613 -28.16 -2.85 16.11
C ASN A 613 -29.54 -3.23 15.56
N CYS A 614 -29.86 -2.73 14.37
CA CYS A 614 -31.05 -3.10 13.62
C CYS A 614 -30.91 -4.48 13.00
N ASN A 615 -32.03 -5.19 12.86
CA ASN A 615 -32.08 -6.41 12.07
C ASN A 615 -32.32 -6.05 10.60
N TYR A 616 -31.24 -5.98 9.81
CA TYR A 616 -31.34 -5.71 8.38
C TYR A 616 -31.41 -7.00 7.58
N SER A 617 -32.52 -7.19 6.83
CA SER A 617 -32.58 -8.11 5.70
C SER A 617 -32.69 -7.30 4.42
N TYR A 618 -31.63 -7.24 3.62
CA TYR A 618 -31.69 -6.60 2.32
C TYR A 618 -32.18 -7.60 1.29
N ASN A 619 -33.46 -7.49 0.92
CA ASN A 619 -33.94 -8.16 -0.28
C ASN A 619 -33.74 -7.20 -1.47
N HIS A 620 -32.65 -7.39 -2.20
CA HIS A 620 -32.31 -6.56 -3.36
C HIS A 620 -33.27 -6.75 -4.55
N ASN A 621 -34.12 -7.78 -4.52
CA ASN A 621 -35.15 -8.04 -5.52
C ASN A 621 -36.50 -7.40 -5.15
N MET A 622 -36.59 -6.70 -4.02
CA MET A 622 -37.83 -6.06 -3.60
C MET A 622 -38.18 -4.89 -4.53
N SER A 623 -39.46 -4.84 -4.93
CA SER A 623 -39.98 -3.74 -5.72
C SER A 623 -40.19 -2.50 -4.86
N PHE A 624 -39.95 -1.31 -5.44
CA PHE A 624 -40.27 -0.05 -4.78
C PHE A 624 -41.76 0.12 -4.51
N HIS A 625 -42.61 -0.51 -5.32
CA HIS A 625 -44.04 -0.58 -5.07
C HIS A 625 -44.35 -1.28 -3.73
N GLU A 626 -43.79 -2.47 -3.52
CA GLU A 626 -43.97 -3.22 -2.27
C GLU A 626 -43.37 -2.50 -1.06
N LEU A 627 -42.18 -1.90 -1.20
CA LEU A 627 -41.56 -1.10 -0.14
C LEU A 627 -42.43 0.08 0.28
N LYS A 628 -43.09 0.72 -0.69
CA LYS A 628 -44.04 1.80 -0.45
C LYS A 628 -45.26 1.30 0.33
N GLU A 629 -45.88 0.19 -0.09
CA GLU A 629 -47.01 -0.39 0.64
C GLU A 629 -46.65 -0.71 2.10
N ARG A 630 -45.47 -1.32 2.32
CA ARG A 630 -44.97 -1.63 3.66
C ARG A 630 -44.77 -0.36 4.50
N LYS A 631 -44.17 0.68 3.92
CA LYS A 631 -44.00 1.98 4.59
C LYS A 631 -45.35 2.62 4.95
N ASP A 632 -46.30 2.64 4.00
CA ASP A 632 -47.62 3.24 4.20
C ASP A 632 -48.38 2.55 5.35
N LEU A 633 -48.31 1.21 5.44
CA LEU A 633 -48.84 0.42 6.55
C LEU A 633 -48.12 0.70 7.87
N HIS A 634 -46.78 0.68 7.87
CA HIS A 634 -45.97 1.02 9.04
C HIS A 634 -46.35 2.40 9.60
N ASP A 635 -46.39 3.42 8.75
CA ASP A 635 -46.70 4.80 9.13
C ASP A 635 -48.11 4.90 9.73
N TYR A 636 -49.08 4.22 9.14
CA TYR A 636 -50.43 4.13 9.70
C TYR A 636 -50.42 3.58 11.14
N PHE A 637 -49.72 2.47 11.40
CA PHE A 637 -49.68 1.88 12.74
C PHE A 637 -48.93 2.73 13.76
N LYS A 638 -47.94 3.52 13.33
CA LYS A 638 -47.24 4.48 14.18
C LYS A 638 -48.09 5.71 14.49
N ASP A 639 -48.89 6.14 13.52
CA ASP A 639 -49.71 7.35 13.60
C ASP A 639 -51.08 7.09 14.26
N TYR A 640 -51.53 5.83 14.29
CA TYR A 640 -52.87 5.41 14.70
C TYR A 640 -53.34 6.09 15.99
N GLN A 641 -52.56 5.97 17.07
CA GLN A 641 -52.97 6.49 18.39
C GLN A 641 -53.10 8.02 18.38
N THR A 642 -52.18 8.70 17.68
CA THR A 642 -52.20 10.16 17.54
C THR A 642 -53.42 10.60 16.75
N ILE A 643 -53.75 9.93 15.65
CA ILE A 643 -54.96 10.22 14.87
C ILE A 643 -56.20 9.98 15.74
N PHE A 644 -56.31 8.80 16.34
CA PHE A 644 -57.43 8.38 17.17
C PHE A 644 -57.73 9.37 18.30
N ASN A 645 -56.71 9.77 19.05
CA ASN A 645 -56.86 10.70 20.18
C ASN A 645 -57.27 12.11 19.74
N ASN A 646 -56.95 12.51 18.51
CA ASN A 646 -57.25 13.84 18.00
C ASN A 646 -58.55 13.90 17.19
N ILE A 647 -59.24 12.78 16.93
CA ILE A 647 -60.53 12.75 16.20
C ILE A 647 -61.49 13.86 16.66
N PRO A 648 -61.72 14.08 17.98
CA PRO A 648 -62.69 15.08 18.44
C PRO A 648 -62.30 16.53 18.12
N THR A 649 -61.05 16.80 17.75
CA THR A 649 -60.52 18.15 17.51
C THR A 649 -60.17 18.41 16.03
N LEU A 650 -60.40 17.44 15.14
CA LEU A 650 -60.11 17.58 13.70
C LEU A 650 -61.07 18.55 13.02
N LYS A 651 -60.53 19.37 12.11
CA LYS A 651 -61.32 20.15 11.16
C LYS A 651 -61.80 19.25 10.02
N GLU A 652 -62.92 19.62 9.39
CA GLU A 652 -63.54 18.81 8.34
C GLU A 652 -62.61 18.57 7.14
N ASN A 653 -61.81 19.55 6.74
CA ASN A 653 -60.83 19.38 5.66
C ASN A 653 -59.75 18.33 5.99
N VAL A 654 -59.19 18.36 7.20
CA VAL A 654 -58.18 17.40 7.66
C VAL A 654 -58.80 16.01 7.81
N LYS A 655 -60.05 15.95 8.28
CA LYS A 655 -60.82 14.72 8.39
C LYS A 655 -61.07 14.09 7.01
N ASN A 656 -61.45 14.87 6.00
CA ASN A 656 -61.61 14.38 4.63
C ASN A 656 -60.29 13.84 4.04
N GLU A 657 -59.18 14.54 4.29
CA GLU A 657 -57.85 14.09 3.88
C GLU A 657 -57.45 12.77 4.55
N LEU A 658 -57.73 12.63 5.86
CA LEU A 658 -57.55 11.38 6.59
C LEU A 658 -58.45 10.26 6.07
N CYS A 659 -59.72 10.54 5.76
CA CYS A 659 -60.63 9.54 5.18
C CYS A 659 -60.04 8.96 3.89
N ASN A 660 -59.55 9.81 2.98
CA ASN A 660 -58.94 9.36 1.73
C ASN A 660 -57.68 8.52 2.00
N LYS A 661 -56.77 9.01 2.83
CA LYS A 661 -55.53 8.29 3.18
C LYS A 661 -55.82 6.92 3.81
N ILE A 662 -56.70 6.87 4.82
CA ILE A 662 -57.00 5.64 5.54
C ILE A 662 -57.78 4.66 4.66
N THR A 663 -58.61 5.13 3.72
CA THR A 663 -59.30 4.27 2.75
C THR A 663 -58.30 3.50 1.88
N ASP A 664 -57.22 4.15 1.44
CA ASP A 664 -56.17 3.47 0.69
C ASP A 664 -55.37 2.50 1.58
N ILE A 665 -55.08 2.88 2.82
CA ILE A 665 -54.47 1.97 3.81
C ILE A 665 -55.37 0.75 4.08
N ALA A 666 -56.69 0.91 4.08
CA ALA A 666 -57.63 -0.17 4.34
C ALA A 666 -57.51 -1.28 3.26
N LYS A 667 -57.35 -0.89 1.99
CA LYS A 667 -57.08 -1.82 0.88
C LYS A 667 -55.73 -2.53 1.05
N LEU A 668 -54.69 -1.80 1.45
CA LEU A 668 -53.38 -2.39 1.74
C LEU A 668 -53.44 -3.36 2.93
N TYR A 669 -54.20 -3.01 3.96
CA TYR A 669 -54.38 -3.84 5.14
C TYR A 669 -55.04 -5.17 4.78
N GLU A 670 -56.10 -5.14 3.97
CA GLU A 670 -56.75 -6.35 3.44
C GLU A 670 -55.81 -7.22 2.60
N LYS A 671 -54.94 -6.61 1.79
CA LYS A 671 -53.96 -7.34 0.99
C LYS A 671 -52.93 -8.06 1.86
N HIS A 672 -52.38 -7.37 2.86
CA HIS A 672 -51.24 -7.85 3.66
C HIS A 672 -51.63 -8.71 4.86
N ILE A 673 -52.84 -8.55 5.41
CA ILE A 673 -53.29 -9.32 6.58
C ILE A 673 -53.22 -10.84 6.34
N TRP A 674 -53.48 -11.29 5.10
CA TRP A 674 -53.48 -12.71 4.75
C TRP A 674 -52.13 -13.41 4.90
N SER A 675 -51.03 -12.71 4.61
CA SER A 675 -49.68 -13.25 4.74
C SER A 675 -49.04 -12.91 6.08
N CYS A 676 -49.53 -11.87 6.75
CA CYS A 676 -48.88 -11.31 7.94
C CYS A 676 -49.47 -11.80 9.26
N CYS A 677 -50.70 -12.31 9.28
CA CYS A 677 -51.42 -12.65 10.49
C CYS A 677 -52.01 -14.06 10.47
N GLU A 678 -51.80 -14.79 11.56
CA GLU A 678 -52.42 -16.09 11.82
C GLU A 678 -53.16 -16.01 13.16
N TYR A 679 -54.43 -16.45 13.22
CA TYR A 679 -55.24 -16.40 14.43
C TYR A 679 -55.58 -17.80 14.95
N PHE A 680 -55.64 -17.94 16.28
CA PHE A 680 -56.00 -19.15 17.00
C PHE A 680 -57.22 -18.90 17.89
N ASN A 681 -58.07 -19.91 18.08
CA ASN A 681 -59.30 -19.82 18.88
C ASN A 681 -59.03 -19.77 20.38
N GLU A 682 -57.94 -20.36 20.86
CA GLU A 682 -57.58 -20.31 22.28
C GLU A 682 -56.96 -18.93 22.62
N ASP A 683 -57.62 -18.21 23.52
CA ASP A 683 -57.17 -16.94 24.13
C ASP A 683 -56.92 -15.74 23.19
N ASN A 684 -57.53 -15.70 21.99
CA ASN A 684 -57.27 -14.68 20.96
C ASN A 684 -55.76 -14.57 20.62
N HIS A 685 -55.00 -15.65 20.76
CA HIS A 685 -53.59 -15.68 20.38
C HIS A 685 -53.45 -15.47 18.86
N TYR A 686 -52.44 -14.72 18.44
CA TYR A 686 -52.13 -14.51 17.02
C TYR A 686 -50.61 -14.48 16.80
N ASN A 687 -50.17 -14.96 15.63
CA ASN A 687 -48.79 -14.80 15.17
C ASN A 687 -48.70 -13.62 14.21
N GLU A 688 -47.61 -12.86 14.32
CA GLU A 688 -47.34 -11.69 13.50
C GLU A 688 -46.03 -11.89 12.70
N ASN A 689 -46.19 -12.33 11.45
CA ASN A 689 -45.07 -12.70 10.58
C ASN A 689 -44.37 -11.46 9.96
N CYS A 690 -45.04 -10.30 9.96
CA CYS A 690 -44.58 -9.05 9.36
C CYS A 690 -44.38 -7.93 10.39
N SER A 691 -43.90 -8.28 11.59
CA SER A 691 -43.85 -7.37 12.76
C SER A 691 -43.10 -6.06 12.56
N ASN A 692 -42.27 -5.95 11.52
CA ASN A 692 -41.55 -4.72 11.18
C ASN A 692 -42.41 -3.64 10.50
N TYR A 693 -43.57 -3.97 9.94
CA TYR A 693 -44.46 -2.99 9.28
C TYR A 693 -45.96 -3.25 9.46
N PHE A 694 -46.36 -4.42 9.95
CA PHE A 694 -47.76 -4.81 10.09
C PHE A 694 -48.12 -5.16 11.53
N LYS A 695 -49.33 -4.79 11.98
CA LYS A 695 -49.87 -5.20 13.29
C LYS A 695 -51.15 -6.00 13.17
N CYS A 696 -51.17 -7.19 13.76
CA CYS A 696 -52.29 -8.13 13.68
C CYS A 696 -53.39 -7.91 14.74
N LYS A 697 -53.17 -7.06 15.75
CA LYS A 697 -54.24 -6.76 16.72
C LYS A 697 -55.43 -6.12 16.01
N LYS A 698 -56.61 -6.69 16.22
CA LYS A 698 -57.89 -6.23 15.64
C LYS A 698 -58.22 -4.77 15.97
N GLU A 699 -57.62 -4.17 17.00
CA GLU A 699 -57.81 -2.76 17.36
C GLU A 699 -57.23 -1.79 16.32
N TYR A 700 -56.18 -2.18 15.61
CA TYR A 700 -55.52 -1.37 14.57
C TYR A 700 -56.14 -1.55 13.18
N ASN A 701 -57.35 -2.10 13.11
CA ASN A 701 -58.04 -2.24 11.83
C ASN A 701 -58.41 -0.85 11.27
N PRO A 702 -57.94 -0.45 10.05
CA PRO A 702 -58.22 0.86 9.44
C PRO A 702 -59.70 1.20 9.35
N TYR A 703 -60.53 0.18 9.14
CA TYR A 703 -61.98 0.32 9.05
C TYR A 703 -62.63 0.78 10.37
N LYS A 704 -62.08 0.40 11.53
CA LYS A 704 -62.54 0.95 12.82
C LYS A 704 -62.25 2.44 12.94
N LEU A 705 -61.16 2.90 12.34
CA LEU A 705 -60.81 4.31 12.33
C LEU A 705 -61.67 5.10 11.34
N LEU A 706 -61.97 4.54 10.17
CA LEU A 706 -62.87 5.13 9.17
C LEU A 706 -64.30 5.31 9.73
N ASP A 707 -64.86 4.31 10.42
CA ASP A 707 -66.18 4.43 11.05
C ASP A 707 -66.19 5.51 12.13
N LYS A 708 -65.14 5.58 12.96
CA LYS A 708 -64.99 6.66 13.97
C LYS A 708 -64.82 8.05 13.37
N LEU A 709 -64.20 8.15 12.19
CA LEU A 709 -64.09 9.38 11.43
C LEU A 709 -65.37 9.69 10.63
N ASN A 710 -66.39 8.83 10.66
CA ASN A 710 -67.60 8.94 9.83
C ASN A 710 -67.29 9.06 8.32
N CYS A 711 -66.34 8.27 7.83
CA CYS A 711 -65.97 8.22 6.41
C CYS A 711 -66.84 7.20 5.65
N GLY A 712 -67.60 7.66 4.65
CA GLY A 712 -68.18 6.82 3.56
C GLY A 712 -69.02 5.59 3.95
N ASP A 713 -69.37 4.79 2.94
CA ASP A 713 -70.36 3.71 3.04
C ASP A 713 -69.93 2.55 3.94
N LYS A 714 -70.86 2.17 4.84
CA LYS A 714 -70.63 1.22 5.92
C LYS A 714 -70.65 -0.25 5.51
N GLU A 715 -70.91 -0.56 4.23
CA GLU A 715 -71.04 -1.94 3.75
C GLU A 715 -69.72 -2.71 3.74
N ASN A 716 -68.59 -2.03 3.47
CA ASN A 716 -67.26 -2.68 3.43
C ASN A 716 -66.80 -3.20 4.80
N TYR A 717 -67.32 -2.65 5.91
CA TYR A 717 -66.96 -3.05 7.27
C TYR A 717 -67.32 -4.51 7.60
N LYS A 718 -68.41 -5.04 7.02
CA LYS A 718 -68.90 -6.40 7.29
C LYS A 718 -68.07 -7.48 6.59
N ASN A 719 -67.32 -7.14 5.54
CA ASN A 719 -66.55 -8.11 4.77
C ASN A 719 -65.28 -8.57 5.52
N ILE A 720 -64.84 -7.82 6.53
CA ILE A 720 -63.59 -8.07 7.29
C ILE A 720 -63.73 -8.95 8.51
N ASP A 721 -64.86 -8.95 9.22
CA ASP A 721 -65.08 -9.96 10.27
C ASP A 721 -64.96 -11.38 9.67
N ASN A 722 -65.41 -11.51 8.42
CA ASN A 722 -65.26 -12.69 7.59
C ASN A 722 -63.78 -13.00 7.20
N ILE A 723 -62.88 -12.01 7.18
CA ILE A 723 -61.44 -12.23 6.95
C ILE A 723 -60.79 -12.83 8.20
N TYR A 724 -61.06 -12.30 9.39
CA TYR A 724 -60.52 -12.85 10.63
C TYR A 724 -60.97 -14.30 10.88
N ASP A 725 -62.24 -14.61 10.56
CA ASP A 725 -62.78 -15.97 10.68
C ASP A 725 -62.12 -16.95 9.69
N LYS A 726 -61.77 -16.48 8.49
CA LYS A 726 -61.04 -17.25 7.47
C LYS A 726 -59.56 -17.44 7.78
N LEU A 727 -58.94 -16.52 8.52
CA LEU A 727 -57.54 -16.61 8.97
C LEU A 727 -57.36 -17.45 10.25
N ASN A 728 -58.46 -17.93 10.81
CA ASN A 728 -58.44 -18.74 12.01
C ASN A 728 -58.01 -20.18 11.68
N ILE A 729 -56.81 -20.55 12.11
CA ILE A 729 -56.20 -21.85 11.78
C ILE A 729 -57.06 -23.01 12.30
N ASP A 730 -57.68 -22.86 13.46
CA ASP A 730 -58.51 -23.92 14.03
C ASP A 730 -59.79 -24.15 13.22
N ASN A 731 -60.35 -23.09 12.61
CA ASN A 731 -61.48 -23.21 11.69
C ASN A 731 -61.04 -23.90 10.38
N ILE A 732 -59.85 -23.56 9.88
CA ILE A 732 -59.26 -24.21 8.71
C ILE A 732 -59.03 -25.70 8.99
N ILE A 733 -58.41 -26.05 10.12
CA ILE A 733 -58.15 -27.44 10.53
C ILE A 733 -59.47 -28.20 10.70
N LYS A 734 -60.46 -27.64 11.38
CA LYS A 734 -61.81 -28.26 11.51
C LYS A 734 -62.45 -28.52 10.14
N LEU A 735 -62.36 -27.56 9.20
CA LEU A 735 -62.86 -27.75 7.84
C LEU A 735 -62.09 -28.84 7.08
N PHE A 736 -60.78 -28.94 7.27
CA PHE A 736 -59.96 -30.02 6.71
C PHE A 736 -60.33 -31.38 7.31
N GLU A 737 -60.52 -31.46 8.62
CA GLU A 737 -60.96 -32.68 9.30
C GLU A 737 -62.36 -33.13 8.82
N GLU A 738 -63.31 -32.21 8.67
CA GLU A 738 -64.65 -32.52 8.15
C GLU A 738 -64.59 -33.00 6.69
N LYS A 739 -63.76 -32.38 5.86
CA LYS A 739 -63.55 -32.81 4.47
C LYS A 739 -62.84 -34.16 4.38
N ALA A 740 -61.86 -34.41 5.26
CA ALA A 740 -61.16 -35.69 5.36
C ALA A 740 -62.09 -36.83 5.80
N LYS A 741 -63.01 -36.55 6.74
CA LYS A 741 -64.05 -37.50 7.19
C LYS A 741 -65.05 -37.86 6.08
N LYS A 742 -65.36 -36.93 5.16
CA LYS A 742 -66.33 -37.14 4.06
C LYS A 742 -65.76 -37.86 2.83
N LYS A 743 -64.43 -37.95 2.65
CA LYS A 743 -63.80 -38.69 1.54
C LYS A 743 -62.47 -39.35 1.96
N PRO A 744 -62.50 -40.53 2.60
CA PRO A 744 -61.29 -41.19 3.10
C PRO A 744 -60.33 -41.71 2.00
N LYS A 745 -60.80 -41.93 0.76
CA LYS A 745 -59.99 -42.49 -0.34
C LYS A 745 -59.16 -41.48 -1.16
N ILE A 746 -59.12 -40.19 -0.80
CA ILE A 746 -58.32 -39.18 -1.52
C ILE A 746 -56.95 -38.93 -0.83
N ILE A 747 -56.71 -39.54 0.33
CA ILE A 747 -55.60 -39.16 1.22
C ILE A 747 -54.21 -39.61 0.72
N GLU A 748 -54.12 -40.52 -0.27
CA GLU A 748 -52.83 -40.96 -0.81
C GLU A 748 -52.19 -39.99 -1.83
N LYS A 749 -52.89 -38.89 -2.21
CA LYS A 749 -52.37 -37.86 -3.13
C LYS A 749 -52.52 -36.42 -2.66
N VAL A 750 -52.76 -36.19 -1.37
CA VAL A 750 -52.73 -34.82 -0.81
C VAL A 750 -51.40 -34.63 -0.11
N LYS A 751 -50.38 -34.18 -0.86
CA LYS A 751 -49.36 -33.33 -0.25
C LYS A 751 -50.10 -32.15 0.37
N VAL A 752 -49.78 -31.79 1.60
CA VAL A 752 -50.29 -30.58 2.25
C VAL A 752 -50.03 -29.40 1.31
N VAL A 753 -51.10 -28.92 0.68
CA VAL A 753 -51.11 -27.72 -0.15
C VAL A 753 -51.42 -26.57 0.80
N GLN A 754 -50.44 -25.69 1.02
CA GLN A 754 -50.64 -24.34 1.54
C GLN A 754 -51.76 -23.64 0.75
N PRO A 755 -52.59 -22.75 1.34
CA PRO A 755 -53.67 -22.14 0.60
C PRO A 755 -53.14 -21.12 -0.44
N ILE A 756 -53.21 -21.53 -1.70
CA ILE A 756 -53.44 -20.77 -2.95
C ILE A 756 -52.60 -19.48 -3.12
N THR A 757 -51.43 -19.62 -3.72
CA THR A 757 -50.83 -18.64 -4.64
C THR A 757 -50.99 -19.15 -6.08
N ILE A 758 -51.54 -18.35 -6.99
CA ILE A 758 -51.45 -18.60 -8.44
C ILE A 758 -50.52 -17.54 -9.05
N GLU A 759 -49.36 -18.04 -9.48
CA GLU A 759 -48.41 -17.59 -10.53
C GLU A 759 -47.90 -16.13 -10.48
N ARG A 760 -46.59 -15.84 -10.40
CA ARG A 760 -45.49 -16.39 -11.21
C ARG A 760 -44.10 -16.08 -10.60
N THR A 761 -43.18 -16.99 -10.90
CA THR A 761 -41.70 -16.89 -11.04
C THR A 761 -40.78 -16.68 -9.82
N GLU A 762 -39.82 -17.62 -9.76
CA GLU A 762 -38.44 -17.56 -9.25
C GLU A 762 -38.15 -17.98 -7.79
N ASP A 763 -37.67 -19.23 -7.70
CA ASP A 763 -36.67 -19.80 -6.80
C ASP A 763 -36.27 -19.00 -5.55
N ILE A 764 -36.86 -19.38 -4.41
CA ILE A 764 -36.17 -19.34 -3.11
C ILE A 764 -36.43 -20.69 -2.44
N PHE A 765 -35.45 -21.59 -2.55
CA PHE A 765 -35.38 -22.80 -1.74
C PHE A 765 -35.24 -22.38 -0.27
N GLU A 766 -36.27 -22.68 0.54
CA GLU A 766 -36.11 -22.77 1.99
C GLU A 766 -35.08 -23.86 2.29
N PHE A 767 -33.91 -23.43 2.75
CA PHE A 767 -32.84 -24.32 3.14
C PHE A 767 -33.16 -24.96 4.48
N ASP A 768 -33.61 -26.21 4.44
CA ASP A 768 -33.60 -27.09 5.61
C ASP A 768 -32.16 -27.17 6.15
N LEU A 769 -31.92 -26.55 7.31
CA LEU A 769 -30.63 -26.56 8.00
C LEU A 769 -30.13 -27.99 8.24
N PHE A 770 -31.05 -28.95 8.33
CA PHE A 770 -30.76 -30.38 8.45
C PHE A 770 -30.20 -31.00 7.16
N ASN A 771 -30.69 -30.56 5.99
CA ASN A 771 -30.27 -31.04 4.68
C ASN A 771 -28.94 -30.43 4.24
N ILE A 772 -28.67 -29.15 4.54
CA ILE A 772 -27.33 -28.56 4.34
C ILE A 772 -26.29 -29.27 5.22
N SER A 773 -26.64 -29.51 6.50
CA SER A 773 -25.72 -30.16 7.43
C SER A 773 -25.37 -31.58 6.97
N THR A 774 -26.36 -32.34 6.49
CA THR A 774 -26.15 -33.70 5.97
C THR A 774 -25.42 -33.71 4.63
N LEU A 775 -25.72 -32.79 3.69
CA LEU A 775 -24.94 -32.65 2.44
C LEU A 775 -23.49 -32.21 2.71
N GLY A 776 -23.28 -31.31 3.67
CA GLY A 776 -21.97 -30.87 4.09
C GLY A 776 -21.15 -32.01 4.69
N ILE A 777 -21.75 -32.82 5.58
CA ILE A 777 -21.13 -33.99 6.18
C ILE A 777 -20.81 -35.06 5.12
N LEU A 778 -21.74 -35.34 4.20
CA LEU A 778 -21.53 -36.31 3.11
C LEU A 778 -20.45 -35.86 2.13
N SER A 779 -20.39 -34.56 1.82
CA SER A 779 -19.35 -33.97 0.97
C SER A 779 -17.98 -34.02 1.64
N LEU A 780 -17.91 -33.76 2.96
CA LEU A 780 -16.69 -33.90 3.76
C LEU A 780 -16.19 -35.35 3.80
N LEU A 781 -17.10 -36.31 3.98
CA LEU A 781 -16.77 -37.75 3.95
C LEU A 781 -16.26 -38.18 2.57
N GLY A 782 -16.90 -37.71 1.50
CA GLY A 782 -16.44 -37.96 0.13
C GLY A 782 -15.05 -37.38 -0.15
N PHE A 783 -14.80 -36.14 0.28
CA PHE A 783 -13.49 -35.50 0.16
C PHE A 783 -12.40 -36.25 0.94
N LEU A 784 -12.69 -36.69 2.17
CA LEU A 784 -11.75 -37.44 3.00
C LEU A 784 -11.42 -38.82 2.40
N LEU A 785 -12.39 -39.51 1.79
CA LEU A 785 -12.15 -40.76 1.06
C LEU A 785 -11.24 -40.56 -0.15
N ILE A 786 -11.46 -39.49 -0.92
CA ILE A 786 -10.62 -39.14 -2.07
C ILE A 786 -9.20 -38.78 -1.61
N CYS A 787 -9.04 -37.98 -0.56
CA CYS A 787 -7.74 -37.67 0.03
C CYS A 787 -7.01 -38.92 0.56
N PHE A 788 -7.73 -39.88 1.14
CA PHE A 788 -7.17 -41.16 1.57
C PHE A 788 -6.66 -42.00 0.40
N ILE A 789 -7.40 -42.03 -0.71
CA ILE A 789 -6.97 -42.70 -1.95
C ILE A 789 -5.73 -42.00 -2.52
N PHE A 790 -5.71 -40.67 -2.61
CA PHE A 790 -4.53 -39.93 -3.07
C PHE A 790 -3.32 -40.10 -2.14
N TYR A 791 -3.54 -40.17 -0.82
CA TYR A 791 -2.47 -40.46 0.15
C TYR A 791 -1.87 -41.85 -0.05
N LYS A 792 -2.69 -42.87 -0.36
CA LYS A 792 -2.27 -44.27 -0.52
C LYS A 792 -1.70 -44.59 -1.91
N PHE A 793 -2.15 -43.90 -2.96
CA PHE A 793 -1.86 -44.27 -4.37
C PHE A 793 -1.12 -43.20 -5.19
N THR A 794 -0.69 -42.07 -4.59
CA THR A 794 0.14 -41.03 -5.23
C THR A 794 1.50 -40.94 -4.51
N PRO A 795 2.63 -40.52 -5.13
CA PRO A 795 3.96 -40.53 -4.50
C PRO A 795 4.15 -39.54 -3.32
N ILE A 796 3.08 -38.86 -2.91
CA ILE A 796 3.04 -37.86 -1.83
C ILE A 796 3.27 -38.52 -0.45
N GLY A 797 2.81 -39.77 -0.24
CA GLY A 797 3.04 -40.52 1.01
C GLY A 797 4.53 -40.73 1.32
N SER A 798 5.32 -41.09 0.29
CA SER A 798 6.78 -41.20 0.37
C SER A 798 7.49 -39.88 0.67
N TYR A 799 6.93 -38.74 0.22
CA TYR A 799 7.50 -37.41 0.46
C TYR A 799 7.30 -36.94 1.91
N LEU A 800 6.13 -37.21 2.50
CA LEU A 800 5.83 -36.89 3.89
C LEU A 800 6.62 -37.77 4.87
N HIS A 801 6.86 -39.05 4.54
CA HIS A 801 7.73 -39.92 5.35
C HIS A 801 9.19 -39.44 5.36
N ARG A 802 9.72 -38.97 4.22
CA ARG A 802 11.06 -38.34 4.12
C ARG A 802 11.18 -37.06 4.96
N ARG A 803 10.12 -36.24 5.03
CA ARG A 803 10.10 -34.99 5.81
C ARG A 803 10.04 -35.24 7.33
N SER A 804 9.38 -36.31 7.76
CA SER A 804 9.35 -36.79 9.14
C SER A 804 10.72 -37.32 9.60
N LEU A 805 11.39 -38.12 8.76
CA LEU A 805 12.74 -38.62 9.03
C LEU A 805 13.78 -37.49 9.12
N ARG A 806 13.70 -36.47 8.25
CA ARG A 806 14.55 -35.26 8.35
C ARG A 806 14.29 -34.44 9.61
N LYS A 807 13.04 -34.34 10.09
CA LYS A 807 12.72 -33.68 11.37
C LYS A 807 13.25 -34.44 12.58
N LYS A 808 13.27 -35.78 12.56
CA LYS A 808 13.89 -36.60 13.62
C LYS A 808 15.42 -36.45 13.64
N GLN A 809 16.08 -36.43 12.48
CA GLN A 809 17.53 -36.19 12.39
C GLN A 809 17.94 -34.79 12.87
N ILE A 810 17.19 -33.74 12.50
CA ILE A 810 17.45 -32.36 12.95
C ILE A 810 17.25 -32.22 14.47
N LYS A 811 16.28 -32.94 15.05
CA LYS A 811 16.04 -32.94 16.50
C LYS A 811 17.15 -33.66 17.28
N GLN A 812 17.76 -34.70 16.72
CA GLN A 812 18.95 -35.36 17.29
C GLN A 812 20.19 -34.43 17.25
N ILE A 813 20.41 -33.72 16.15
CA ILE A 813 21.54 -32.76 16.00
C ILE A 813 21.41 -31.57 16.98
N LEU A 814 20.19 -31.07 17.20
CA LEU A 814 19.92 -30.00 18.17
C LEU A 814 20.06 -30.46 19.64
N GLN A 815 19.90 -31.76 19.91
CA GLN A 815 20.03 -32.32 21.25
C GLN A 815 21.50 -32.61 21.61
N GLU A 816 22.34 -32.88 20.62
CA GLU A 816 23.81 -32.99 20.78
C GLU A 816 24.51 -31.62 20.93
N GLN A 817 23.96 -30.54 20.37
CA GLN A 817 24.53 -29.17 20.52
C GLN A 817 24.17 -28.46 21.83
N HIS A 818 23.21 -28.96 22.62
CA HIS A 818 22.86 -28.42 23.94
C HIS A 818 23.60 -29.09 25.11
N GLY A 819 24.59 -29.94 24.83
CA GLY A 819 25.38 -30.71 25.82
C GLY A 819 26.70 -30.10 26.28
N MET A 820 26.99 -28.81 26.10
CA MET A 820 28.17 -28.16 26.72
C MET A 820 27.89 -26.71 27.16
N ARG A 821 27.65 -26.53 28.46
CA ARG A 821 27.93 -25.28 29.19
C ARG A 821 28.65 -25.67 30.50
N PRO A 822 29.74 -24.97 30.89
CA PRO A 822 30.45 -25.26 32.14
C PRO A 822 29.65 -24.76 33.36
N PRO A 823 29.75 -25.40 34.53
CA PRO A 823 28.92 -25.08 35.69
C PRO A 823 29.43 -23.81 36.41
N VAL A 824 28.48 -22.94 36.77
CA VAL A 824 28.71 -21.80 37.67
C VAL A 824 28.64 -22.32 39.10
N ASN A 825 29.73 -22.11 39.85
CA ASN A 825 29.83 -22.42 41.28
C ASN A 825 28.90 -21.50 42.08
N THR A 826 27.86 -22.08 42.69
CA THR A 826 27.26 -21.52 43.91
C THR A 826 27.57 -22.46 45.06
N ALA A 827 28.48 -22.03 45.93
CA ALA A 827 28.76 -22.69 47.18
C ALA A 827 27.61 -22.46 48.16
N ASN A 828 27.04 -23.55 48.68
CA ASN A 828 26.71 -23.65 50.10
C ASN A 828 26.67 -25.14 50.52
N PRO A 829 27.22 -25.49 51.69
CA PRO A 829 27.46 -26.87 52.06
C PRO A 829 26.25 -27.43 52.82
N MET A 830 25.78 -28.63 52.46
CA MET A 830 25.21 -29.55 53.46
C MET A 830 25.05 -30.99 52.92
N ASN A 831 25.75 -31.88 53.63
CA ASN A 831 25.53 -33.29 53.90
C ASN A 831 25.47 -34.34 52.78
N MET A 832 26.48 -35.23 52.89
CA MET A 832 26.68 -36.48 52.18
C MET A 832 25.55 -37.49 52.43
N GLY A 833 25.14 -38.17 51.36
CA GLY A 833 24.48 -39.47 51.38
C GLY A 833 24.93 -40.28 50.17
N ARG A 834 25.93 -41.15 50.37
CA ARG A 834 26.45 -42.13 49.40
C ARG A 834 25.33 -43.03 48.88
N GLN A 835 25.30 -43.32 47.57
CA GLN A 835 24.98 -44.66 47.09
C GLN A 835 25.72 -45.03 45.79
N ASN A 836 26.47 -46.12 45.93
CA ASN A 836 27.39 -46.85 45.07
C ASN A 836 27.20 -46.79 43.53
N ARG A 837 28.34 -46.51 42.87
CA ARG A 837 28.63 -46.86 41.46
C ARG A 837 28.49 -48.37 41.22
N ARG A 838 27.99 -48.73 40.03
CA ARG A 838 28.51 -49.88 39.25
C ARG A 838 28.66 -49.45 37.78
N VAL A 839 29.90 -49.42 37.32
CA VAL A 839 30.29 -49.29 35.91
C VAL A 839 30.16 -50.68 35.26
N LYS A 840 29.56 -50.76 34.07
CA LYS A 840 29.75 -51.88 33.15
C LYS A 840 30.06 -51.36 31.75
N ILE A 841 31.27 -51.70 31.31
CA ILE A 841 31.83 -51.53 29.98
C ILE A 841 31.29 -52.66 29.09
N ALA A 842 31.00 -52.38 27.82
CA ALA A 842 30.79 -53.41 26.79
C ALA A 842 31.57 -53.03 25.53
N TYR A 843 32.35 -53.99 25.03
CA TYR A 843 33.16 -53.95 23.81
C TYR A 843 32.30 -54.25 22.56
N GLN A 844 32.63 -53.62 21.44
CA GLN A 844 32.16 -53.97 20.08
C GLN A 844 33.12 -55.00 19.44
N PRO A 845 32.61 -56.00 18.70
CA PRO A 845 33.39 -56.73 17.70
C PRO A 845 33.34 -56.02 16.34
N GLN A 846 34.42 -56.22 15.58
CA GLN A 846 34.85 -55.54 14.35
C GLN A 846 33.87 -55.60 13.18
#